data_AF-U3GZ99-F1
#
_entry.id   AF-U3GZ99-F1
#
_cell.length_a   1.000
_cell.length_b   1.000
_cell.length_c   1.000
_cell.angle_alpha   90.00
_cell.angle_beta   90.00
_cell.angle_gamma   90.00
#
_symmetry.space_group_name_H-M   'P 1'
#
loop_
_entity.id
_entity.type
_entity.pdbx_description
1 polymer ?
#
loop_
_entity_poly.entity_id
_entity_poly.type
_entity_poly.pdbx_seq_one_letter_code
_entity_poly.pdbx_strand_id
1 'polypeptide(L)'
;MKKFALLTGLSLALTTGAPLLAPTVIMPAAYADQTETIGITPTDGAKQEYDADHLALEWGIRSSFNNYVGGSTHIFDGAKASGKSYLWPYLGTDKNEDGSVSINYGGTVNFMKYCADPEDPQRGACQLDLTLSNPTIKTVPGTGKGMLSVVVHTIDYATKQWSGPERIDFAVVDFDAGRFNQGKTADAELGEVTSWRGVAGALTAAGNQAFSNFYAEHGFVNSLSFSYPGKDALEGTPDGYTVSTVADTTIDFNGAKKILQLKDGNLFVVTSDWGTTKGVVASPDLRTISEGFDVPFDSSNNVVVDTSSGDVIWIKDGTVYAAPVSSAGVGAARELASYPGTATAFASTPAGTYGILSLDGSDAKFTTVTSSGEATTVDLPKSTDVYAKYKLNGNYWDQVYGTTFGGSNIGMQGLNDGTFIFVYDHNLTYGDGEAKRGATPLHISPAKESVAERVSPIEAFEPAFEENNSIRSVVVDDNRIVMYNQYGTAYEKNNSRIVFGHYADGKFTLDAGPGPFGDIAQVAGVGFLEDGNAVIAAQEKSTLYTVDPSTGTVVAKAALGDRMKDTAKHESNTVLVGKDASVYVLDTFVPPNSYDDLTGIKRLVVTKPGEQKDASVPVVTMGDIVEWDNPPAEPPADPKPPADPKPPVDKEPPTGGSSSATPGSIWEKLLGVVAIAGGLATIFGLISTVLKTFAPDLHTKVAAMIAAATKR
;
A
#
# COMPACT_ATOMS: atom_id res chain seq x y z
N MET A 1 34.35 -45.62 41.51
CA MET A 1 34.18 -45.48 42.97
C MET A 1 33.00 -44.56 43.24
N LYS A 2 32.00 -45.03 44.01
CA LYS A 2 31.01 -44.35 44.90
C LYS A 2 30.42 -42.98 44.46
N LYS A 3 29.13 -42.64 44.63
CA LYS A 3 27.89 -43.27 45.12
C LYS A 3 26.73 -42.27 44.88
N PHE A 4 25.52 -42.81 44.72
CA PHE A 4 24.17 -42.22 44.79
C PHE A 4 23.93 -41.10 45.81
N ALA A 5 22.97 -40.19 45.50
CA ALA A 5 21.77 -39.99 46.34
C ALA A 5 20.65 -39.23 45.59
N LEU A 6 19.48 -39.87 45.56
CA LEU A 6 18.17 -39.34 45.20
C LEU A 6 17.56 -38.73 46.49
N LEU A 7 16.90 -37.57 46.43
CA LEU A 7 15.91 -37.19 47.45
C LEU A 7 14.75 -36.41 46.82
N THR A 8 13.58 -37.02 46.93
CA THR A 8 12.24 -36.50 46.67
C THR A 8 11.85 -35.38 47.62
N GLY A 9 11.13 -34.37 47.13
CA GLY A 9 10.47 -33.36 47.95
C GLY A 9 9.41 -32.58 47.17
N LEU A 10 8.16 -33.05 47.28
CA LEU A 10 6.96 -32.34 46.84
C LEU A 10 6.80 -31.05 47.67
N SER A 11 6.63 -29.89 47.04
CA SER A 11 6.05 -28.71 47.69
C SER A 11 5.30 -27.87 46.66
N LEU A 12 3.99 -27.92 46.83
CA LEU A 12 2.97 -27.06 46.27
C LEU A 12 3.28 -25.60 46.71
N ALA A 13 3.44 -24.66 45.77
CA ALA A 13 3.45 -23.24 46.09
C ALA A 13 2.64 -22.48 45.03
N LEU A 14 1.63 -21.79 45.55
CA LEU A 14 0.61 -21.02 44.87
C LEU A 14 1.18 -20.05 43.83
N THR A 15 0.58 -20.10 42.64
CA THR A 15 0.58 -19.02 41.66
C THR A 15 -0.22 -17.84 42.20
N THR A 16 0.45 -16.89 42.86
CA THR A 16 -0.08 -15.53 43.02
C THR A 16 0.38 -14.71 41.82
N GLY A 17 -0.57 -14.38 40.94
CA GLY A 17 -0.37 -13.43 39.87
C GLY A 17 0.05 -12.07 40.43
N ALA A 18 1.28 -11.67 40.15
CA ALA A 18 1.69 -10.29 40.15
C ALA A 18 1.57 -9.79 38.70
N PRO A 19 0.77 -8.76 38.41
CA PRO A 19 0.86 -8.11 37.11
C PRO A 19 2.28 -7.57 36.97
N LEU A 20 2.99 -8.04 35.95
CA LEU A 20 4.18 -7.35 35.44
C LEU A 20 3.70 -6.00 34.92
N LEU A 21 3.68 -5.01 35.81
CA LEU A 21 3.68 -3.61 35.44
C LEU A 21 4.93 -3.43 34.58
N ALA A 22 4.72 -3.26 33.27
CA ALA A 22 5.74 -2.69 32.41
C ALA A 22 6.26 -1.42 33.11
N PRO A 23 7.57 -1.23 33.25
CA PRO A 23 8.07 0.04 33.74
C PRO A 23 7.65 1.08 32.70
N THR A 24 6.63 1.88 33.04
CA THR A 24 6.44 3.18 32.44
C THR A 24 7.73 3.94 32.69
N VAL A 25 8.56 4.05 31.66
CA VAL A 25 9.64 5.04 31.64
C VAL A 25 8.93 6.39 31.61
N ILE A 26 8.57 6.88 32.79
CA ILE A 26 8.23 8.29 32.99
C ILE A 26 9.58 8.99 32.93
N MET A 27 10.01 9.37 31.73
CA MET A 27 11.05 10.38 31.62
C MET A 27 10.52 11.63 32.34
N PRO A 28 11.29 12.28 33.23
CA PRO A 28 10.94 13.61 33.66
C PRO A 28 10.98 14.48 32.39
N ALA A 29 9.80 14.87 31.88
CA ALA A 29 9.71 15.84 30.81
C ALA A 29 10.39 17.12 31.31
N ALA A 30 11.61 17.38 30.84
CA ALA A 30 12.10 18.74 30.79
C ALA A 30 11.12 19.44 29.85
N TYR A 31 10.24 20.28 30.42
CA TYR A 31 9.39 21.16 29.62
C TYR A 31 10.33 22.05 28.83
N ALA A 32 10.36 21.85 27.52
CA ALA A 32 11.08 22.74 26.62
C ALA A 32 10.44 24.12 26.67
N ASP A 33 11.26 25.18 26.60
CA ASP A 33 10.75 26.54 26.69
C ASP A 33 10.38 27.04 25.29
N GLN A 34 9.15 27.57 25.16
CA GLN A 34 8.67 28.23 23.95
C GLN A 34 9.55 29.43 23.54
N THR A 35 10.41 29.92 24.44
CA THR A 35 11.33 31.04 24.16
C THR A 35 12.63 30.62 23.46
N GLU A 36 12.87 29.32 23.25
CA GLU A 36 14.08 28.85 22.60
C GLU A 36 14.12 29.20 21.11
N THR A 37 15.23 29.75 20.63
CA THR A 37 15.34 30.29 19.27
C THR A 37 15.89 29.29 18.25
N ILE A 38 16.17 28.04 18.65
CA ILE A 38 16.70 27.01 17.75
C ILE A 38 15.73 26.77 16.60
N GLY A 39 16.23 26.92 15.37
CA GLY A 39 15.47 26.72 14.14
C GLY A 39 14.51 27.83 13.75
N ILE A 40 14.44 28.91 14.53
CA ILE A 40 13.79 30.17 14.12
C ILE A 40 14.82 31.31 13.97
N THR A 41 16.05 31.10 14.44
CA THR A 41 17.23 31.93 14.15
C THR A 41 18.45 31.06 13.85
N PRO A 42 19.44 31.56 13.08
CA PRO A 42 20.73 30.88 12.91
C PRO A 42 21.43 30.56 14.23
N THR A 43 22.05 29.39 14.33
CA THR A 43 22.83 29.01 15.51
C THR A 43 24.16 29.77 15.52
N ASP A 44 24.53 30.33 16.68
CA ASP A 44 25.80 31.04 16.82
C ASP A 44 27.00 30.12 16.53
N GLY A 45 27.94 30.59 15.71
CA GLY A 45 29.09 29.83 15.27
C GLY A 45 28.83 28.75 14.21
N ALA A 46 27.58 28.48 13.82
CA ALA A 46 27.28 27.54 12.74
C ALA A 46 27.54 28.16 11.36
N LYS A 47 28.17 27.40 10.46
CA LYS A 47 28.40 27.82 9.08
C LYS A 47 27.06 27.87 8.32
N GLN A 48 26.73 29.03 7.75
CA GLN A 48 25.45 29.24 7.06
C GLN A 48 25.48 28.88 5.57
N GLU A 49 26.66 28.81 4.97
CA GLU A 49 26.83 28.49 3.55
C GLU A 49 27.96 27.50 3.34
N TYR A 50 27.78 26.62 2.36
CA TYR A 50 28.77 25.64 1.92
C TYR A 50 28.89 25.71 0.40
N ASP A 51 30.09 25.40 -0.10
CA ASP A 51 30.38 25.33 -1.53
C ASP A 51 29.51 24.26 -2.20
N ALA A 52 29.24 24.42 -3.49
CA ALA A 52 28.32 23.55 -4.22
C ALA A 52 28.79 22.08 -4.28
N ASP A 53 30.09 21.83 -4.28
CA ASP A 53 30.69 20.51 -4.28
C ASP A 53 30.82 19.88 -2.88
N HIS A 54 30.48 20.62 -1.81
CA HIS A 54 30.50 20.10 -0.45
C HIS A 54 29.53 18.93 -0.30
N LEU A 55 29.97 17.81 0.29
CA LEU A 55 29.15 16.60 0.43
C LEU A 55 27.90 16.86 1.30
N ALA A 56 26.81 16.14 0.99
CA ALA A 56 25.55 16.33 1.68
C ALA A 56 24.79 15.02 1.95
N LEU A 57 23.82 15.11 2.85
CA LEU A 57 22.66 14.23 2.97
C LEU A 57 21.48 14.93 2.29
N GLU A 58 20.83 14.25 1.35
CA GLU A 58 19.51 14.59 0.86
C GLU A 58 18.47 13.76 1.62
N TRP A 59 17.57 14.45 2.33
CA TRP A 59 16.49 13.81 3.06
C TRP A 59 15.25 14.70 3.10
N GLY A 60 14.14 14.21 2.55
CA GLY A 60 12.87 14.92 2.51
C GLY A 60 12.00 14.77 3.74
N ILE A 61 12.48 14.11 4.80
CA ILE A 61 11.74 13.85 6.04
C ILE A 61 10.52 12.95 5.76
N ARG A 62 9.44 13.49 5.19
CA ARG A 62 8.28 12.71 4.72
C ARG A 62 7.46 13.52 3.72
N SER A 63 7.27 13.03 2.49
CA SER A 63 6.61 13.80 1.43
C SER A 63 5.18 14.20 1.76
N SER A 64 4.41 13.31 2.39
CA SER A 64 3.03 13.64 2.81
C SER A 64 2.99 14.69 3.92
N PHE A 65 4.02 14.75 4.78
CA PHE A 65 4.16 15.81 5.78
C PHE A 65 4.48 17.13 5.10
N ASN A 66 5.51 17.17 4.23
CA ASN A 66 5.89 18.38 3.48
C ASN A 66 4.72 18.93 2.67
N ASN A 67 3.98 18.07 1.96
CA ASN A 67 2.78 18.46 1.22
C ASN A 67 1.69 19.01 2.16
N TYR A 68 1.49 18.39 3.32
CA TYR A 68 0.49 18.83 4.29
C TYR A 68 0.83 20.19 4.90
N VAL A 69 2.09 20.44 5.26
CA VAL A 69 2.50 21.71 5.88
C VAL A 69 2.79 22.82 4.86
N GLY A 70 3.05 22.47 3.59
CA GLY A 70 3.39 23.42 2.53
C GLY A 70 4.90 23.68 2.38
N GLY A 71 5.74 22.79 2.91
CA GLY A 71 7.21 22.97 2.98
C GLY A 71 7.69 23.59 4.31
N SER A 72 9.00 23.79 4.44
CA SER A 72 9.62 24.39 5.62
C SER A 72 9.33 25.89 5.73
N THR A 73 9.15 26.38 6.97
CA THR A 73 9.02 27.81 7.29
C THR A 73 10.40 28.48 7.36
N HIS A 74 11.38 27.82 7.97
CA HIS A 74 12.75 28.33 8.07
C HIS A 74 13.78 27.24 7.77
N ILE A 75 14.92 27.65 7.20
CA ILE A 75 16.08 26.80 6.93
C ILE A 75 17.34 27.59 7.30
N PHE A 76 18.18 27.01 8.16
CA PHE A 76 19.40 27.65 8.69
C PHE A 76 20.57 26.66 8.76
N ASP A 77 21.72 27.17 9.22
CA ASP A 77 22.89 26.40 9.62
C ASP A 77 23.49 25.56 8.49
N GLY A 78 23.36 26.09 7.26
CA GLY A 78 23.88 25.50 6.04
C GLY A 78 22.96 24.51 5.35
N ALA A 79 21.81 24.15 5.93
CA ALA A 79 20.80 23.39 5.20
C ALA A 79 20.21 24.19 4.03
N LYS A 80 19.73 23.49 3.00
CA LYS A 80 19.05 24.09 1.85
C LYS A 80 17.84 23.26 1.42
N ALA A 81 16.82 23.91 0.88
CA ALA A 81 15.75 23.20 0.19
C ALA A 81 16.27 22.68 -1.17
N SER A 82 15.85 21.48 -1.55
CA SER A 82 16.08 20.90 -2.88
C SER A 82 14.83 20.13 -3.30
N GLY A 83 13.99 20.77 -4.12
CA GLY A 83 12.65 20.29 -4.44
C GLY A 83 11.79 20.04 -3.19
N LYS A 84 11.27 18.81 -3.03
CA LYS A 84 10.52 18.37 -1.82
C LYS A 84 11.42 17.75 -0.74
N SER A 85 12.74 17.90 -0.89
CA SER A 85 13.78 17.40 0.01
C SER A 85 14.60 18.53 0.63
N TYR A 86 15.48 18.18 1.56
CA TYR A 86 16.45 19.10 2.15
C TYR A 86 17.86 18.52 2.02
N LEU A 87 18.82 19.39 1.68
CA LEU A 87 20.23 19.09 1.69
C LEU A 87 20.84 19.54 3.02
N TRP A 88 21.53 18.61 3.68
CA TRP A 88 22.17 18.78 4.98
C TRP A 88 23.69 18.63 4.80
N PRO A 89 24.50 19.65 5.12
CA PRO A 89 25.94 19.64 4.83
C PRO A 89 26.68 18.61 5.68
N TYR A 90 27.57 17.84 5.07
CA TYR A 90 28.45 16.89 5.77
C TYR A 90 29.40 17.63 6.74
N LEU A 91 29.55 17.12 7.97
CA LEU A 91 30.44 17.70 8.99
C LEU A 91 31.62 16.78 9.34
N GLY A 92 31.44 15.47 9.27
CA GLY A 92 32.48 14.53 9.66
C GLY A 92 31.97 13.10 9.84
N THR A 93 32.92 12.17 9.92
CA THR A 93 32.67 10.75 10.17
C THR A 93 33.46 10.29 11.38
N ASP A 94 32.77 9.72 12.36
CA ASP A 94 33.39 9.14 13.55
C ASP A 94 33.38 7.62 13.45
N LYS A 95 34.55 7.00 13.70
CA LYS A 95 34.67 5.55 13.89
C LYS A 95 34.61 5.26 15.39
N ASN A 96 33.56 4.57 15.80
CA ASN A 96 33.33 4.25 17.20
C ASN A 96 34.05 2.95 17.60
N GLU A 97 34.36 2.80 18.89
CA GLU A 97 35.05 1.61 19.42
C GLU A 97 34.24 0.31 19.26
N ASP A 98 32.91 0.42 19.19
CA ASP A 98 31.98 -0.70 18.95
C ASP A 98 31.95 -1.16 17.48
N GLY A 99 32.76 -0.55 16.62
CA GLY A 99 32.83 -0.83 15.18
C GLY A 99 31.76 -0.11 14.36
N SER A 100 30.85 0.65 14.98
CA SER A 100 29.90 1.49 14.25
C SER A 100 30.56 2.73 13.65
N VAL A 101 29.95 3.23 12.58
CA VAL A 101 30.35 4.47 11.92
C VAL A 101 29.22 5.48 12.07
N SER A 102 29.54 6.66 12.59
CA SER A 102 28.61 7.80 12.67
C SER A 102 28.95 8.80 11.58
N ILE A 103 28.00 9.10 10.70
CA ILE A 103 28.15 10.11 9.66
C ILE A 103 27.30 11.31 10.07
N ASN A 104 27.97 12.43 10.33
CA ASN A 104 27.37 13.62 10.91
C ASN A 104 27.12 14.68 9.85
N TYR A 105 25.92 15.24 9.88
CA TYR A 105 25.50 16.36 9.03
C TYR A 105 25.04 17.53 9.91
N GLY A 106 25.21 18.74 9.38
CA GLY A 106 24.76 19.99 9.98
C GLY A 106 23.44 20.44 9.39
N GLY A 107 23.00 21.64 9.77
CA GLY A 107 21.80 22.27 9.24
C GLY A 107 20.58 22.13 10.14
N THR A 108 19.61 23.00 9.88
CA THR A 108 18.35 23.09 10.61
C THR A 108 17.21 23.39 9.67
N VAL A 109 16.10 22.65 9.83
CA VAL A 109 14.84 22.85 9.10
C VAL A 109 13.70 22.95 10.11
N ASN A 110 12.88 23.98 9.97
CA ASN A 110 11.73 24.23 10.82
C ASN A 110 10.43 24.30 10.02
N PHE A 111 9.35 23.78 10.62
CA PHE A 111 8.01 23.75 10.07
C PHE A 111 7.04 24.37 11.06
N MET A 112 6.31 25.40 10.63
CA MET A 112 5.28 26.05 11.42
C MET A 112 3.96 26.05 10.66
N LYS A 113 2.87 25.70 11.36
CA LYS A 113 1.52 25.75 10.80
C LYS A 113 0.49 26.06 11.87
N TYR A 114 -0.67 26.56 11.43
CA TYR A 114 -1.76 27.03 12.29
C TYR A 114 -1.28 28.10 13.28
N CYS A 115 -0.58 29.09 12.74
CA CYS A 115 -0.08 30.24 13.47
C CYS A 115 -1.18 31.29 13.66
N ALA A 116 -1.10 32.04 14.76
CA ALA A 116 -2.00 33.16 15.03
C ALA A 116 -1.92 34.22 13.92
N ASP A 117 -0.71 34.44 13.38
CA ASP A 117 -0.46 35.19 12.17
C ASP A 117 0.24 34.26 11.15
N PRO A 118 -0.44 33.86 10.06
CA PRO A 118 0.16 33.03 9.01
C PRO A 118 1.26 33.73 8.20
N GLU A 119 1.22 35.07 8.10
CA GLU A 119 2.18 35.85 7.31
C GLU A 119 3.48 36.13 8.08
N ASP A 120 3.40 36.07 9.41
CA ASP A 120 4.54 36.20 10.32
C ASP A 120 4.50 35.08 11.36
N PRO A 121 4.86 33.84 10.99
CA PRO A 121 4.82 32.70 11.90
C PRO A 121 5.83 32.88 13.04
N GLN A 122 5.33 32.82 14.28
CA GLN A 122 6.13 33.01 15.49
C GLN A 122 6.03 31.80 16.41
N ARG A 123 7.16 31.35 16.96
CA ARG A 123 7.18 30.26 17.94
C ARG A 123 6.34 30.60 19.16
N GLY A 124 5.62 29.60 19.68
CA GLY A 124 4.64 29.77 20.75
C GLY A 124 3.29 30.32 20.28
N ALA A 125 3.19 30.85 19.05
CA ALA A 125 1.95 31.30 18.43
C ALA A 125 1.38 30.34 17.38
N CYS A 126 2.03 29.18 17.16
CA CYS A 126 1.62 28.16 16.21
C CYS A 126 1.19 26.86 16.91
N GLN A 127 0.19 26.16 16.37
CA GLN A 127 -0.23 24.86 16.91
C GLN A 127 0.63 23.69 16.41
N LEU A 128 1.38 23.91 15.32
CA LEU A 128 2.42 23.03 14.82
C LEU A 128 3.69 23.87 14.72
N ASP A 129 4.75 23.43 15.41
CA ASP A 129 6.12 23.91 15.31
C ASP A 129 7.01 22.68 15.49
N LEU A 130 7.73 22.29 14.45
CA LEU A 130 8.65 21.17 14.45
C LEU A 130 9.99 21.64 13.89
N THR A 131 11.04 21.53 14.68
CA THR A 131 12.41 21.78 14.27
C THR A 131 13.19 20.48 14.26
N LEU A 132 13.90 20.21 13.16
CA LEU A 132 14.86 19.13 13.02
C LEU A 132 16.24 19.73 12.72
N SER A 133 17.25 19.31 13.47
CA SER A 133 18.62 19.79 13.29
C SER A 133 19.65 18.68 13.40
N ASN A 134 20.79 18.88 12.74
CA ASN A 134 22.00 18.07 12.87
C ASN A 134 21.76 16.55 12.77
N PRO A 135 21.32 16.04 11.61
CA PRO A 135 21.11 14.62 11.40
C PRO A 135 22.43 13.83 11.50
N THR A 136 22.37 12.68 12.15
CA THR A 136 23.47 11.72 12.23
C THR A 136 22.97 10.35 11.80
N ILE A 137 23.68 9.70 10.89
CA ILE A 137 23.44 8.31 10.52
C ILE A 137 24.48 7.46 11.24
N LYS A 138 24.07 6.66 12.22
CA LYS A 138 24.92 5.72 12.94
C LYS A 138 24.65 4.29 12.48
N THR A 139 25.66 3.55 12.07
CA THR A 139 25.47 2.16 11.62
C THR A 139 25.43 1.16 12.76
N VAL A 140 24.78 0.02 12.51
CA VAL A 140 24.80 -1.13 13.41
C VAL A 140 25.61 -2.25 12.72
N PRO A 141 26.86 -2.49 13.16
CA PRO A 141 27.77 -3.41 12.48
C PRO A 141 27.19 -4.81 12.26
N GLY A 142 27.35 -5.33 11.05
CA GLY A 142 26.96 -6.71 10.69
C GLY A 142 25.46 -6.96 10.54
N THR A 143 24.63 -5.90 10.49
CA THR A 143 23.16 -6.04 10.41
C THR A 143 22.54 -5.44 9.16
N GLY A 144 23.30 -4.71 8.34
CA GLY A 144 22.74 -3.96 7.20
C GLY A 144 21.82 -2.79 7.62
N LYS A 145 21.77 -2.46 8.92
CA LYS A 145 20.88 -1.43 9.47
C LYS A 145 21.67 -0.33 10.18
N GLY A 146 20.98 0.76 10.49
CA GLY A 146 21.48 1.88 11.25
C GLY A 146 20.37 2.63 11.96
N MET A 147 20.74 3.75 12.56
CA MET A 147 19.85 4.70 13.20
C MET A 147 20.10 6.09 12.61
N LEU A 148 19.04 6.74 12.15
CA LEU A 148 19.01 8.17 11.90
C LEU A 148 18.60 8.85 13.21
N SER A 149 19.50 9.65 13.78
CA SER A 149 19.22 10.45 14.97
C SER A 149 19.26 11.94 14.62
N VAL A 150 18.31 12.71 15.10
CA VAL A 150 18.21 14.18 14.86
C VAL A 150 17.95 14.89 16.18
N VAL A 151 18.36 16.16 16.25
CA VAL A 151 17.92 17.05 17.33
C VAL A 151 16.52 17.54 17.00
N VAL A 152 15.57 17.31 17.88
CA VAL A 152 14.17 17.67 17.70
C VAL A 152 13.77 18.71 18.75
N HIS A 153 13.08 19.75 18.31
CA HIS A 153 12.32 20.65 19.17
C HIS A 153 10.90 20.79 18.59
N THR A 154 9.87 20.45 19.35
CA THR A 154 8.51 20.33 18.82
C THR A 154 7.43 20.61 19.85
N ILE A 155 6.26 21.04 19.39
CA ILE A 155 5.03 21.08 20.18
C ILE A 155 4.14 19.89 19.84
N ASP A 156 3.71 19.15 20.87
CA ASP A 156 2.74 18.07 20.69
C ASP A 156 1.34 18.65 20.43
N TYR A 157 0.74 18.25 19.30
CA TYR A 157 -0.52 18.82 18.85
C TYR A 157 -1.68 18.56 19.81
N ALA A 158 -1.72 17.42 20.50
CA ALA A 158 -2.83 17.04 21.37
C ALA A 158 -2.71 17.66 22.77
N THR A 159 -1.53 17.60 23.36
CA THR A 159 -1.25 18.03 24.74
C THR A 159 -0.80 19.48 24.82
N LYS A 160 -0.39 20.08 23.69
CA LYS A 160 0.20 21.42 23.58
C LYS A 160 1.49 21.60 24.40
N GLN A 161 2.13 20.49 24.75
CA GLN A 161 3.40 20.48 25.49
C GLN A 161 4.58 20.54 24.54
N TRP A 162 5.62 21.27 24.95
CA TRP A 162 6.86 21.38 24.20
C TRP A 162 7.88 20.35 24.67
N SER A 163 8.63 19.80 23.71
CA SER A 163 9.75 18.89 23.94
C SER A 163 10.98 19.31 23.15
N GLY A 164 12.16 18.94 23.67
CA GLY A 164 13.46 19.25 23.07
C GLY A 164 14.08 20.57 23.54
N PRO A 165 15.13 21.08 22.87
CA PRO A 165 15.94 20.42 21.86
C PRO A 165 16.61 19.18 22.44
N GLU A 166 16.30 18.01 21.89
CA GLU A 166 16.91 16.76 22.34
C GLU A 166 17.29 15.93 21.12
N ARG A 167 18.46 15.28 21.17
CA ARG A 167 18.82 14.29 20.16
C ARG A 167 18.05 13.00 20.42
N ILE A 168 17.21 12.62 19.47
CA ILE A 168 16.45 11.38 19.52
C ILE A 168 16.83 10.45 18.38
N ASP A 169 16.67 9.15 18.62
CA ASP A 169 16.67 8.13 17.59
C ASP A 169 15.36 8.24 16.81
N PHE A 170 15.42 8.79 15.61
CA PHE A 170 14.25 9.23 14.86
C PHE A 170 13.70 8.14 13.93
N ALA A 171 14.60 7.47 13.20
CA ALA A 171 14.23 6.38 12.31
C ALA A 171 15.30 5.29 12.28
N VAL A 172 14.87 4.03 12.25
CA VAL A 172 15.75 2.92 11.87
C VAL A 172 15.98 3.06 10.37
N VAL A 173 17.25 3.05 9.95
CA VAL A 173 17.61 3.06 8.52
C VAL A 173 18.05 1.67 8.07
N ASP A 174 17.66 1.30 6.86
CA ASP A 174 17.93 0.00 6.28
C ASP A 174 18.73 0.15 4.98
N PHE A 175 20.01 -0.21 5.05
CA PHE A 175 20.94 -0.15 3.93
C PHE A 175 20.69 -1.27 2.91
N ASP A 176 19.93 -2.32 3.27
CA ASP A 176 19.62 -3.41 2.35
C ASP A 176 18.67 -2.96 1.21
N ALA A 177 17.87 -1.92 1.47
CA ALA A 177 17.08 -1.23 0.44
C ALA A 177 17.91 -0.27 -0.44
N GLY A 178 19.09 0.13 0.03
CA GLY A 178 19.92 1.14 -0.60
C GLY A 178 20.83 0.58 -1.70
N ARG A 179 21.22 1.45 -2.63
CA ARG A 179 22.30 1.21 -3.58
C ARG A 179 23.44 2.16 -3.28
N PHE A 180 24.68 1.74 -3.55
CA PHE A 180 25.84 2.57 -3.28
C PHE A 180 26.83 2.63 -4.43
N ASN A 181 27.62 3.70 -4.49
CA ASN A 181 28.78 3.82 -5.35
C ASN A 181 30.01 4.20 -4.53
N GLN A 182 31.18 3.85 -5.05
CA GLN A 182 32.47 4.28 -4.53
C GLN A 182 33.29 4.84 -5.68
N GLY A 183 33.62 6.11 -5.59
CA GLY A 183 34.31 6.84 -6.65
C GLY A 183 35.19 7.96 -6.12
N LYS A 184 35.90 8.62 -7.03
CA LYS A 184 36.63 9.86 -6.71
C LYS A 184 35.73 11.03 -7.04
N THR A 185 35.72 12.06 -6.19
CA THR A 185 35.08 13.33 -6.53
C THR A 185 36.03 14.20 -7.34
N ALA A 186 35.53 15.32 -7.86
CA ALA A 186 36.39 16.35 -8.47
C ALA A 186 37.29 17.04 -7.43
N ASP A 187 36.91 16.98 -6.16
CA ASP A 187 37.70 17.48 -5.03
C ASP A 187 38.75 16.43 -4.61
N ALA A 188 40.00 16.69 -4.99
CA ALA A 188 41.12 15.82 -4.69
C ALA A 188 41.42 15.68 -3.19
N GLU A 189 40.94 16.59 -2.33
CA GLU A 189 41.17 16.55 -0.88
C GLU A 189 40.25 15.56 -0.17
N LEU A 190 39.05 15.30 -0.71
CA LEU A 190 38.10 14.31 -0.18
C LEU A 190 38.50 12.86 -0.50
N GLY A 191 39.40 12.66 -1.46
CA GLY A 191 39.91 11.34 -1.84
C GLY A 191 38.83 10.46 -2.47
N GLU A 192 38.58 9.30 -1.89
CA GLU A 192 37.51 8.40 -2.31
C GLU A 192 36.25 8.68 -1.50
N VAL A 193 35.10 8.72 -2.16
CA VAL A 193 33.80 8.98 -1.56
C VAL A 193 32.89 7.78 -1.76
N THR A 194 32.13 7.48 -0.71
CA THR A 194 31.04 6.51 -0.75
C THR A 194 29.72 7.27 -0.78
N SER A 195 28.86 6.93 -1.74
CA SER A 195 27.57 7.56 -1.96
C SER A 195 26.46 6.52 -1.90
N TRP A 196 25.43 6.80 -1.11
CA TRP A 196 24.25 5.97 -0.93
C TRP A 196 23.01 6.64 -1.52
N ARG A 197 22.11 5.84 -2.08
CA ARG A 197 20.80 6.30 -2.55
C ARG A 197 19.73 5.29 -2.25
N GLY A 198 18.57 5.77 -1.80
CA GLY A 198 17.40 4.93 -1.56
C GLY A 198 17.43 4.16 -0.24
N VAL A 199 18.29 4.54 0.72
CA VAL A 199 18.33 3.91 2.03
C VAL A 199 16.99 4.13 2.72
N ALA A 200 16.28 3.05 3.04
CA ALA A 200 14.94 3.13 3.59
C ALA A 200 14.98 3.60 5.05
N GLY A 201 13.93 4.30 5.49
CA GLY A 201 13.80 4.69 6.90
C GLY A 201 12.40 4.37 7.43
N ALA A 202 12.35 3.88 8.67
CA ALA A 202 11.11 3.61 9.40
C ALA A 202 11.15 4.32 10.75
N LEU A 203 10.08 5.07 11.09
CA LEU A 203 10.00 5.83 12.33
C LEU A 203 10.15 4.93 13.55
N THR A 204 10.93 5.39 14.52
CA THR A 204 10.89 4.87 15.89
C THR A 204 9.66 5.42 16.62
N ALA A 205 9.40 4.93 17.84
CA ALA A 205 8.39 5.53 18.71
C ALA A 205 8.70 7.01 19.01
N ALA A 206 9.96 7.36 19.24
CA ALA A 206 10.37 8.76 19.49
C ALA A 206 10.22 9.63 18.24
N GLY A 207 10.58 9.11 17.06
CA GLY A 207 10.36 9.81 15.79
C GLY A 207 8.87 10.05 15.51
N ASN A 208 8.00 9.06 15.78
CA ASN A 208 6.56 9.25 15.64
C ASN A 208 6.01 10.27 16.66
N GLN A 209 6.52 10.25 17.89
CA GLN A 209 6.18 11.25 18.91
C GLN A 209 6.56 12.67 18.48
N ALA A 210 7.69 12.85 17.77
CA ALA A 210 8.07 14.14 17.20
C ALA A 210 7.00 14.70 16.24
N PHE A 211 6.25 13.82 15.57
CA PHE A 211 5.08 14.12 14.75
C PHE A 211 3.75 14.01 15.52
N SER A 212 3.74 14.20 16.85
CA SER A 212 2.52 14.11 17.69
C SER A 212 1.75 12.79 17.53
N ASN A 213 2.45 11.69 17.21
CA ASN A 213 1.87 10.37 16.98
C ASN A 213 0.81 10.29 15.87
N PHE A 214 0.89 11.19 14.86
CA PHE A 214 -0.02 11.13 13.70
C PHE A 214 0.23 9.94 12.78
N TYR A 215 1.38 9.27 12.90
CA TYR A 215 1.75 8.15 12.05
C TYR A 215 1.66 6.82 12.80
N ALA A 216 1.60 5.72 12.04
CA ALA A 216 1.71 4.39 12.61
C ALA A 216 3.13 4.16 13.14
N GLU A 217 3.26 3.32 14.16
CA GLU A 217 4.57 2.81 14.58
C GLU A 217 5.26 2.15 13.38
N HIS A 218 6.55 2.45 13.17
CA HIS A 218 7.31 2.02 11.99
C HIS A 218 6.83 2.59 10.64
N GLY A 219 6.00 3.64 10.64
CA GLY A 219 5.64 4.34 9.42
C GLY A 219 6.87 4.87 8.66
N PHE A 220 6.83 4.81 7.33
CA PHE A 220 7.97 5.22 6.50
C PHE A 220 8.23 6.73 6.56
N VAL A 221 9.52 7.05 6.55
CA VAL A 221 10.07 8.37 6.21
C VAL A 221 10.58 8.33 4.78
N ASN A 222 10.91 9.50 4.21
CA ASN A 222 11.56 9.49 2.91
C ASN A 222 12.90 8.77 2.95
N SER A 223 13.20 8.04 1.87
CA SER A 223 14.50 7.41 1.70
C SER A 223 15.63 8.44 1.72
N LEU A 224 16.77 8.04 2.30
CA LEU A 224 17.95 8.87 2.42
C LEU A 224 18.87 8.65 1.22
N SER A 225 19.47 9.74 0.72
CA SER A 225 20.59 9.71 -0.20
C SER A 225 21.71 10.55 0.37
N PHE A 226 22.94 10.06 0.44
CA PHE A 226 24.01 10.81 1.11
C PHE A 226 25.39 10.41 0.64
N SER A 227 26.37 11.27 0.88
CA SER A 227 27.78 11.00 0.55
C SER A 227 28.72 11.37 1.68
N TYR A 228 29.79 10.60 1.84
CA TYR A 228 30.83 10.85 2.85
C TYR A 228 32.22 10.38 2.34
N PRO A 229 33.31 10.98 2.85
CA PRO A 229 34.67 10.56 2.53
C PRO A 229 34.98 9.18 3.12
N GLY A 230 35.70 8.37 2.35
CA GLY A 230 36.19 7.07 2.74
C GLY A 230 35.57 5.90 1.97
N LYS A 231 36.21 4.75 2.16
CA LYS A 231 35.86 3.45 1.58
C LYS A 231 35.16 2.51 2.56
N ASP A 232 34.96 2.94 3.80
CA ASP A 232 34.31 2.11 4.82
C ASP A 232 32.90 1.81 4.32
N ALA A 233 32.75 0.67 3.65
CA ALA A 233 31.51 0.29 3.04
C ALA A 233 30.56 -0.04 4.18
N LEU A 234 29.49 0.74 4.28
CA LEU A 234 28.33 0.35 5.06
C LEU A 234 27.70 -0.83 4.32
N GLU A 235 28.30 -2.02 4.38
CA GLU A 235 27.80 -3.13 3.58
C GLU A 235 26.41 -3.50 4.11
N GLY A 236 25.42 -3.45 3.22
CA GLY A 236 24.17 -4.15 3.46
C GLY A 236 24.47 -5.64 3.69
N THR A 237 23.63 -6.29 4.46
CA THR A 237 23.67 -7.74 4.67
C THR A 237 22.40 -8.35 4.07
N PRO A 238 22.20 -8.20 2.75
CA PRO A 238 20.93 -8.57 2.15
C PRO A 238 20.63 -10.05 2.34
N ASP A 239 19.41 -10.31 2.76
CA ASP A 239 18.86 -11.66 2.92
C ASP A 239 17.92 -11.94 1.74
N GLY A 240 18.52 -12.38 0.63
CA GLY A 240 17.80 -12.67 -0.62
C GLY A 240 17.80 -11.50 -1.60
N TYR A 241 16.65 -10.85 -1.77
CA TYR A 241 16.46 -9.80 -2.78
C TYR A 241 16.93 -8.42 -2.30
N THR A 242 17.39 -7.59 -3.23
CA THR A 242 17.57 -6.14 -3.01
C THR A 242 17.06 -5.35 -4.19
N VAL A 243 16.75 -4.07 -3.96
CA VAL A 243 16.34 -3.15 -5.02
C VAL A 243 17.55 -2.82 -5.91
N SER A 244 17.52 -3.31 -7.16
CA SER A 244 18.58 -3.13 -8.15
C SER A 244 18.37 -1.89 -9.00
N THR A 245 17.13 -1.62 -9.43
CA THR A 245 16.81 -0.46 -10.27
C THR A 245 15.42 0.03 -9.94
N VAL A 246 15.22 1.34 -10.02
CA VAL A 246 13.93 2.00 -9.84
C VAL A 246 13.70 2.90 -11.05
N ALA A 247 12.49 2.84 -11.59
CA ALA A 247 12.06 3.58 -12.76
C ALA A 247 10.79 4.38 -12.43
N ASP A 248 10.78 5.65 -12.83
CA ASP A 248 9.66 6.56 -12.65
C ASP A 248 8.91 6.67 -13.98
N THR A 249 7.59 6.47 -13.97
CA THR A 249 6.76 6.58 -15.18
C THR A 249 5.98 7.90 -15.20
N THR A 250 5.28 8.17 -16.30
CA THR A 250 4.42 9.35 -16.45
C THR A 250 2.92 9.06 -16.28
N ILE A 251 2.55 7.86 -15.82
CA ILE A 251 1.14 7.46 -15.67
C ILE A 251 0.73 7.44 -14.20
N ASP A 252 -0.48 7.94 -13.92
CA ASP A 252 -1.02 8.06 -12.56
C ASP A 252 -1.13 6.70 -11.86
N PHE A 253 -0.87 6.69 -10.56
CA PHE A 253 -1.03 5.55 -9.66
C PHE A 253 -2.46 5.46 -9.10
N ASN A 254 -3.48 5.74 -9.91
CA ASN A 254 -4.87 5.69 -9.49
C ASN A 254 -5.58 4.41 -9.97
N GLY A 255 -6.56 3.97 -9.19
CA GLY A 255 -7.41 2.82 -9.52
C GLY A 255 -6.64 1.50 -9.72
N ALA A 256 -7.16 0.67 -10.63
CA ALA A 256 -6.70 -0.70 -10.87
C ALA A 256 -5.43 -0.74 -11.73
N LYS A 257 -4.54 -1.68 -11.41
CA LYS A 257 -3.15 -1.73 -11.88
C LYS A 257 -2.77 -3.15 -12.26
N LYS A 258 -1.93 -3.29 -13.27
CA LYS A 258 -1.37 -4.59 -13.64
C LYS A 258 0.00 -4.41 -14.28
N ILE A 259 0.90 -5.34 -13.96
CA ILE A 259 2.19 -5.50 -14.63
C ILE A 259 2.20 -6.85 -15.35
N LEU A 260 2.58 -6.83 -16.63
CA LEU A 260 2.58 -7.98 -17.53
C LEU A 260 3.95 -8.10 -18.19
N GLN A 261 4.42 -9.33 -18.45
CA GLN A 261 5.64 -9.53 -19.23
C GLN A 261 5.30 -9.83 -20.69
N LEU A 262 5.83 -9.02 -21.60
CA LEU A 262 5.76 -9.24 -23.04
C LEU A 262 6.70 -10.39 -23.46
N LYS A 263 6.49 -10.92 -24.67
CA LYS A 263 7.25 -12.07 -25.17
C LYS A 263 8.75 -11.79 -25.32
N ASP A 264 9.11 -10.56 -25.66
CA ASP A 264 10.49 -10.08 -25.78
C ASP A 264 11.15 -9.80 -24.41
N GLY A 265 10.41 -9.97 -23.31
CA GLY A 265 10.85 -9.74 -21.94
C GLY A 265 10.50 -8.35 -21.40
N ASN A 266 10.15 -7.38 -22.26
CA ASN A 266 9.74 -6.04 -21.84
C ASN A 266 8.52 -6.11 -20.93
N LEU A 267 8.37 -5.12 -20.07
CA LEU A 267 7.27 -4.99 -19.12
C LEU A 267 6.20 -4.10 -19.72
N PHE A 268 4.95 -4.53 -19.65
CA PHE A 268 3.79 -3.70 -19.96
C PHE A 268 3.04 -3.40 -18.66
N VAL A 269 3.07 -2.14 -18.25
CA VAL A 269 2.39 -1.64 -17.05
C VAL A 269 1.14 -0.88 -17.46
N VAL A 270 0.04 -1.18 -16.81
CA VAL A 270 -1.27 -0.60 -17.10
C VAL A 270 -1.88 -0.07 -15.81
N THR A 271 -2.39 1.15 -15.86
CA THR A 271 -3.22 1.75 -14.79
C THR A 271 -4.57 2.21 -15.34
N SER A 272 -5.61 2.12 -14.52
CA SER A 272 -7.00 2.37 -14.92
C SER A 272 -7.75 3.08 -13.82
N ASP A 273 -8.34 4.24 -14.15
CA ASP A 273 -9.15 5.02 -13.24
C ASP A 273 -10.38 5.62 -13.95
N TRP A 274 -11.58 5.39 -13.39
CA TRP A 274 -12.90 5.90 -13.83
C TRP A 274 -13.01 6.39 -15.29
N GLY A 275 -12.77 5.50 -16.26
CA GLY A 275 -12.94 5.79 -17.70
C GLY A 275 -11.67 6.24 -18.43
N THR A 276 -10.51 6.26 -17.76
CA THR A 276 -9.19 6.46 -18.36
C THR A 276 -8.32 5.24 -18.08
N THR A 277 -7.63 4.75 -19.09
CA THR A 277 -6.67 3.66 -18.93
C THR A 277 -5.43 4.00 -19.73
N LYS A 278 -4.27 3.89 -19.07
CA LYS A 278 -2.98 4.24 -19.64
C LYS A 278 -2.04 3.06 -19.57
N GLY A 279 -1.09 3.03 -20.51
CA GLY A 279 -0.05 2.03 -20.61
C GLY A 279 1.33 2.65 -20.68
N VAL A 280 2.32 1.92 -20.19
CA VAL A 280 3.76 2.18 -20.36
C VAL A 280 4.45 0.87 -20.69
N VAL A 281 5.46 0.93 -21.56
CA VAL A 281 6.38 -0.17 -21.80
C VAL A 281 7.75 0.17 -21.21
N ALA A 282 8.29 -0.73 -20.40
CA ALA A 282 9.62 -0.61 -19.82
C ALA A 282 10.52 -1.78 -20.22
N SER A 283 11.82 -1.53 -20.37
CA SER A 283 12.82 -2.57 -20.56
C SER A 283 12.97 -3.42 -19.28
N PRO A 284 13.40 -4.69 -19.38
CA PRO A 284 13.58 -5.55 -18.19
C PRO A 284 14.56 -4.97 -17.17
N ASP A 285 15.57 -4.24 -17.62
CA ASP A 285 16.54 -3.57 -16.73
C ASP A 285 16.09 -2.19 -16.24
N LEU A 286 14.87 -1.77 -16.60
CA LEU A 286 14.25 -0.49 -16.28
C LEU A 286 15.04 0.75 -16.76
N ARG A 287 15.98 0.58 -17.70
CA ARG A 287 16.77 1.69 -18.25
C ARG A 287 16.06 2.47 -19.36
N THR A 288 15.04 1.89 -19.95
CA THR A 288 14.23 2.53 -20.99
C THR A 288 12.77 2.38 -20.62
N ILE A 289 12.04 3.50 -20.62
CA ILE A 289 10.62 3.59 -20.33
C ILE A 289 9.99 4.45 -21.41
N SER A 290 8.89 3.99 -22.01
CA SER A 290 8.13 4.81 -22.94
C SER A 290 7.42 5.96 -22.23
N GLU A 291 7.04 6.99 -22.98
CA GLU A 291 5.98 7.90 -22.52
C GLU A 291 4.67 7.11 -22.31
N GLY A 292 3.83 7.59 -21.40
CA GLY A 292 2.50 7.02 -21.19
C GLY A 292 1.59 7.22 -22.40
N PHE A 293 0.85 6.17 -22.78
CA PHE A 293 -0.06 6.19 -23.92
C PHE A 293 -1.45 5.66 -23.54
N ASP A 294 -2.47 6.07 -24.31
CA ASP A 294 -3.83 5.52 -24.19
C ASP A 294 -3.88 4.07 -24.65
N VAL A 295 -4.63 3.24 -23.93
CA VAL A 295 -4.89 1.85 -24.30
C VAL A 295 -6.35 1.65 -24.73
N PRO A 296 -6.66 0.68 -25.60
CA PRO A 296 -7.99 0.54 -26.19
C PRO A 296 -9.01 -0.19 -25.30
N PHE A 297 -8.72 -0.40 -24.02
CA PHE A 297 -9.56 -1.12 -23.06
C PHE A 297 -9.76 -0.31 -21.79
N ASP A 298 -10.89 -0.49 -21.12
CA ASP A 298 -11.34 0.43 -20.07
C ASP A 298 -10.92 0.00 -18.64
N SER A 299 -10.20 -1.12 -18.51
CA SER A 299 -9.69 -1.64 -17.23
C SER A 299 -8.49 -2.56 -17.42
N SER A 300 -7.51 -2.49 -16.51
CA SER A 300 -6.32 -3.35 -16.44
C SER A 300 -6.66 -4.82 -16.20
N ASN A 301 -7.87 -5.11 -15.71
CA ASN A 301 -8.32 -6.48 -15.54
C ASN A 301 -8.94 -7.07 -16.81
N ASN A 302 -9.14 -6.26 -17.86
CA ASN A 302 -9.63 -6.71 -19.17
C ASN A 302 -8.51 -7.13 -20.12
N VAL A 303 -7.27 -7.25 -19.65
CA VAL A 303 -6.10 -7.49 -20.49
C VAL A 303 -5.19 -8.63 -19.99
N VAL A 304 -4.68 -9.42 -20.92
CA VAL A 304 -3.71 -10.51 -20.71
C VAL A 304 -2.65 -10.49 -21.82
N VAL A 305 -1.56 -11.25 -21.64
CA VAL A 305 -0.54 -11.45 -22.69
C VAL A 305 -0.61 -12.88 -23.16
N ASP A 306 -0.71 -13.07 -24.48
CA ASP A 306 -0.47 -14.38 -25.08
C ASP A 306 1.03 -14.54 -25.31
N THR A 307 1.65 -15.42 -24.53
CA THR A 307 3.10 -15.65 -24.59
C THR A 307 3.53 -16.36 -25.87
N SER A 308 2.62 -17.06 -26.57
CA SER A 308 2.90 -17.79 -27.79
C SER A 308 3.01 -16.85 -29.00
N SER A 309 2.04 -15.94 -29.17
CA SER A 309 2.05 -14.93 -30.23
C SER A 309 2.95 -13.74 -29.86
N GLY A 310 2.91 -13.32 -28.60
CA GLY A 310 3.47 -12.05 -28.10
C GLY A 310 2.48 -10.89 -28.15
N ASP A 311 1.23 -11.14 -28.55
CA ASP A 311 0.19 -10.14 -28.57
C ASP A 311 -0.38 -9.91 -27.16
N VAL A 312 -0.79 -8.67 -26.92
CA VAL A 312 -1.68 -8.32 -25.83
C VAL A 312 -3.11 -8.59 -26.29
N ILE A 313 -3.86 -9.32 -25.46
CA ILE A 313 -5.25 -9.69 -25.71
C ILE A 313 -6.13 -8.94 -24.71
N TRP A 314 -7.20 -8.32 -25.20
CA TRP A 314 -8.15 -7.63 -24.32
C TRP A 314 -9.59 -7.84 -24.74
N ILE A 315 -10.49 -7.55 -23.81
CA ILE A 315 -11.92 -7.51 -24.06
C ILE A 315 -12.47 -6.09 -24.00
N LYS A 316 -13.38 -5.78 -24.92
CA LYS A 316 -14.13 -4.52 -24.94
C LYS A 316 -15.44 -4.69 -25.71
N ASP A 317 -16.52 -4.14 -25.18
CA ASP A 317 -17.83 -4.07 -25.84
C ASP A 317 -18.29 -5.41 -26.44
N GLY A 318 -18.15 -6.51 -25.67
CA GLY A 318 -18.57 -7.85 -26.11
C GLY A 318 -17.64 -8.51 -27.12
N THR A 319 -16.43 -7.98 -27.30
CA THR A 319 -15.49 -8.45 -28.33
C THR A 319 -14.10 -8.68 -27.74
N VAL A 320 -13.42 -9.73 -28.21
CA VAL A 320 -12.02 -10.05 -27.89
C VAL A 320 -11.13 -9.54 -29.01
N TYR A 321 -10.08 -8.81 -28.65
CA TYR A 321 -9.13 -8.22 -29.58
C TYR A 321 -7.70 -8.66 -29.25
N ALA A 322 -6.83 -8.63 -30.26
CA ALA A 322 -5.41 -8.86 -30.15
C ALA A 322 -4.61 -7.77 -30.87
N ALA A 323 -3.48 -7.36 -30.29
CA ALA A 323 -2.51 -6.49 -30.96
C ALA A 323 -1.10 -6.66 -30.35
N PRO A 324 -0.04 -6.43 -31.14
CA PRO A 324 1.29 -6.27 -30.58
C PRO A 324 1.35 -4.96 -29.77
N VAL A 325 2.21 -4.95 -28.75
CA VAL A 325 2.51 -3.75 -27.96
C VAL A 325 4.00 -3.45 -28.05
N SER A 326 4.33 -2.16 -28.12
CA SER A 326 5.70 -1.65 -28.16
C SER A 326 5.81 -0.35 -27.38
N SER A 327 7.01 0.22 -27.28
CA SER A 327 7.21 1.54 -26.68
C SER A 327 6.47 2.68 -27.39
N ALA A 328 5.99 2.47 -28.62
CA ALA A 328 5.15 3.44 -29.33
C ALA A 328 3.65 3.32 -29.00
N GLY A 329 3.25 2.32 -28.22
CA GLY A 329 1.87 2.05 -27.84
C GLY A 329 1.34 0.71 -28.34
N VAL A 330 0.00 0.58 -28.27
CA VAL A 330 -0.74 -0.58 -28.78
C VAL A 330 -0.87 -0.48 -30.30
N GLY A 331 -0.50 -1.55 -31.01
CA GLY A 331 -0.59 -1.62 -32.47
C GLY A 331 -2.02 -1.72 -32.99
N ALA A 332 -2.15 -2.01 -34.28
CA ALA A 332 -3.46 -2.18 -34.92
C ALA A 332 -4.21 -3.37 -34.32
N ALA A 333 -5.39 -3.10 -33.76
CA ALA A 333 -6.25 -4.10 -33.16
C ALA A 333 -6.82 -5.05 -34.22
N ARG A 334 -6.81 -6.34 -33.89
CA ARG A 334 -7.42 -7.40 -34.68
C ARG A 334 -8.51 -8.08 -33.87
N GLU A 335 -9.73 -8.08 -34.38
CA GLU A 335 -10.84 -8.80 -33.77
C GLU A 335 -10.60 -10.31 -33.85
N LEU A 336 -10.77 -11.00 -32.72
CA LEU A 336 -10.67 -12.45 -32.63
C LEU A 336 -12.05 -13.11 -32.64
N ALA A 337 -12.95 -12.66 -31.76
CA ALA A 337 -14.29 -13.21 -31.63
C ALA A 337 -15.18 -12.29 -30.77
N SER A 338 -16.50 -12.45 -30.89
CA SER A 338 -17.48 -11.84 -29.98
C SER A 338 -17.91 -12.82 -28.88
N TYR A 339 -18.36 -12.29 -27.75
CA TYR A 339 -18.97 -13.04 -26.65
C TYR A 339 -20.28 -12.36 -26.19
N PRO A 340 -21.27 -13.12 -25.69
CA PRO A 340 -22.54 -12.55 -25.25
C PRO A 340 -22.45 -11.92 -23.85
N GLY A 341 -23.39 -11.03 -23.56
CA GLY A 341 -23.57 -10.47 -22.22
C GLY A 341 -22.49 -9.49 -21.78
N THR A 342 -22.49 -9.18 -20.49
CA THR A 342 -21.48 -8.32 -19.85
C THR A 342 -20.42 -9.18 -19.19
N ALA A 343 -19.14 -8.96 -19.52
CA ALA A 343 -18.04 -9.70 -18.90
C ALA A 343 -17.90 -9.34 -17.42
N THR A 344 -17.66 -10.35 -16.59
CA THR A 344 -17.38 -10.22 -15.16
C THR A 344 -15.97 -10.71 -14.80
N ALA A 345 -15.36 -11.53 -15.65
CA ALA A 345 -13.96 -11.92 -15.51
C ALA A 345 -13.31 -12.31 -16.85
N PHE A 346 -12.00 -12.13 -16.92
CA PHE A 346 -11.19 -12.45 -18.10
C PHE A 346 -9.83 -13.01 -17.69
N ALA A 347 -9.42 -14.13 -18.30
CA ALA A 347 -8.13 -14.76 -18.04
C ALA A 347 -7.64 -15.53 -19.26
N SER A 348 -6.34 -15.84 -19.29
CA SER A 348 -5.74 -16.75 -20.27
C SER A 348 -5.17 -17.99 -19.59
N THR A 349 -5.25 -19.13 -20.28
CA THR A 349 -4.52 -20.34 -19.90
C THR A 349 -3.09 -20.31 -20.46
N PRO A 350 -2.15 -21.07 -19.88
CA PRO A 350 -0.79 -21.21 -20.43
C PRO A 350 -0.76 -21.74 -21.88
N ALA A 351 -1.81 -22.47 -22.30
CA ALA A 351 -1.95 -23.00 -23.65
C ALA A 351 -2.45 -21.95 -24.68
N GLY A 352 -2.74 -20.71 -24.28
CA GLY A 352 -3.21 -19.65 -25.17
C GLY A 352 -4.72 -19.69 -25.45
N THR A 353 -5.51 -20.23 -24.51
CA THR A 353 -6.97 -20.11 -24.52
C THR A 353 -7.41 -18.95 -23.63
N TYR A 354 -8.24 -18.06 -24.15
CA TYR A 354 -8.78 -16.92 -23.43
C TYR A 354 -10.19 -17.25 -22.94
N GLY A 355 -10.41 -17.20 -21.63
CA GLY A 355 -11.69 -17.47 -20.98
C GLY A 355 -12.38 -16.18 -20.56
N ILE A 356 -13.66 -16.05 -20.92
CA ILE A 356 -14.52 -14.93 -20.57
C ILE A 356 -15.72 -15.46 -19.77
N LEU A 357 -15.83 -15.03 -18.52
CA LEU A 357 -17.05 -15.20 -17.72
C LEU A 357 -17.97 -14.00 -17.96
N SER A 358 -19.24 -14.27 -18.25
CA SER A 358 -20.20 -13.22 -18.64
C SER A 358 -21.60 -13.48 -18.12
N LEU A 359 -22.36 -12.39 -17.95
CA LEU A 359 -23.77 -12.39 -17.57
C LEU A 359 -24.64 -11.85 -18.70
N ASP A 360 -25.62 -12.65 -19.12
CA ASP A 360 -26.68 -12.26 -20.05
C ASP A 360 -28.01 -12.21 -19.27
N GLY A 361 -28.33 -11.02 -18.73
CA GLY A 361 -29.37 -10.89 -17.71
C GLY A 361 -28.96 -11.62 -16.42
N SER A 362 -29.73 -12.64 -16.03
CA SER A 362 -29.42 -13.51 -14.88
C SER A 362 -28.66 -14.79 -15.26
N ASP A 363 -28.49 -15.05 -16.55
CA ASP A 363 -27.92 -16.31 -17.03
C ASP A 363 -26.41 -16.14 -17.24
N ALA A 364 -25.63 -17.04 -16.63
CA ALA A 364 -24.18 -17.02 -16.73
C ALA A 364 -23.70 -17.87 -17.91
N LYS A 365 -22.73 -17.34 -18.65
CA LYS A 365 -22.12 -17.99 -19.81
C LYS A 365 -20.60 -17.93 -19.70
N PHE A 366 -19.95 -18.94 -20.25
CA PHE A 366 -18.50 -18.98 -20.39
C PHE A 366 -18.13 -19.08 -21.86
N THR A 367 -17.28 -18.18 -22.34
CA THR A 367 -16.76 -18.21 -23.71
C THR A 367 -15.27 -18.50 -23.67
N THR A 368 -14.83 -19.50 -24.42
CA THR A 368 -13.41 -19.75 -24.70
C THR A 368 -13.08 -19.26 -26.10
N VAL A 369 -11.97 -18.55 -26.25
CA VAL A 369 -11.45 -18.05 -27.52
C VAL A 369 -10.00 -18.48 -27.69
N THR A 370 -9.61 -18.95 -28.87
CA THR A 370 -8.22 -19.27 -29.19
C THR A 370 -7.53 -18.12 -29.92
N SER A 371 -6.20 -18.16 -30.04
CA SER A 371 -5.42 -17.18 -30.81
C SER A 371 -5.81 -17.11 -32.30
N SER A 372 -6.40 -18.17 -32.85
CA SER A 372 -6.94 -18.18 -34.22
C SER A 372 -8.33 -17.52 -34.35
N GLY A 373 -8.95 -17.13 -33.24
CA GLY A 373 -10.32 -16.59 -33.21
C GLY A 373 -11.42 -17.65 -33.19
N GLU A 374 -11.10 -18.92 -32.93
CA GLU A 374 -12.12 -19.93 -32.71
C GLU A 374 -12.77 -19.70 -31.35
N ALA A 375 -14.09 -19.56 -31.31
CA ALA A 375 -14.84 -19.27 -30.10
C ALA A 375 -15.90 -20.34 -29.81
N THR A 376 -15.98 -20.77 -28.56
CA THR A 376 -17.04 -21.65 -28.06
C THR A 376 -17.69 -21.03 -26.83
N THR A 377 -19.01 -20.87 -26.87
CA THR A 377 -19.79 -20.36 -25.72
C THR A 377 -20.65 -21.47 -25.15
N VAL A 378 -20.63 -21.60 -23.83
CA VAL A 378 -21.40 -22.60 -23.08
C VAL A 378 -22.19 -21.94 -21.95
N ASP A 379 -23.38 -22.49 -21.67
CA ASP A 379 -24.15 -22.11 -20.49
C ASP A 379 -23.51 -22.66 -19.22
N LEU A 380 -23.55 -21.87 -18.15
CA LEU A 380 -23.14 -22.28 -16.80
C LEU A 380 -24.37 -22.64 -15.95
N PRO A 381 -24.21 -23.48 -14.91
CA PRO A 381 -25.30 -23.78 -14.00
C PRO A 381 -25.73 -22.53 -13.26
N LYS A 382 -27.00 -22.48 -12.83
CA LYS A 382 -27.49 -21.34 -12.06
C LYS A 382 -26.74 -21.21 -10.75
N SER A 383 -26.57 -19.97 -10.27
CA SER A 383 -25.88 -19.69 -9.01
C SER A 383 -26.46 -20.46 -7.81
N THR A 384 -27.78 -20.69 -7.80
CA THR A 384 -28.48 -21.52 -6.79
C THR A 384 -28.04 -22.97 -6.76
N ASP A 385 -27.61 -23.49 -7.91
CA ASP A 385 -27.31 -24.91 -8.09
C ASP A 385 -25.86 -25.19 -7.69
N VAL A 386 -24.94 -24.26 -7.95
CA VAL A 386 -23.50 -24.36 -7.63
C VAL A 386 -23.26 -24.59 -6.14
N TYR A 387 -23.97 -23.84 -5.28
CA TYR A 387 -23.84 -23.92 -3.83
C TYR A 387 -25.05 -24.60 -3.15
N ALA A 388 -25.84 -25.39 -3.90
CA ALA A 388 -27.05 -26.01 -3.37
C ALA A 388 -26.81 -26.82 -2.07
N LYS A 389 -25.64 -27.48 -1.96
CA LYS A 389 -25.27 -28.26 -0.76
C LYS A 389 -25.16 -27.41 0.52
N TYR A 390 -24.91 -26.11 0.38
CA TYR A 390 -24.70 -25.20 1.51
C TYR A 390 -25.97 -24.46 1.96
N LYS A 391 -27.10 -24.69 1.28
CA LYS A 391 -28.41 -24.11 1.63
C LYS A 391 -28.34 -22.59 1.85
N LEU A 392 -27.77 -21.86 0.89
CA LEU A 392 -27.59 -20.41 0.98
C LEU A 392 -28.92 -19.71 1.30
N ASN A 393 -28.87 -18.73 2.21
CA ASN A 393 -30.05 -17.95 2.64
C ASN A 393 -29.68 -16.48 2.77
N GLY A 394 -30.17 -15.59 1.90
CA GLY A 394 -29.97 -14.15 2.06
C GLY A 394 -29.66 -13.41 0.77
N ASN A 395 -28.79 -12.40 0.85
CA ASN A 395 -28.41 -11.54 -0.27
C ASN A 395 -27.21 -12.12 -1.05
N TYR A 396 -27.10 -11.79 -2.34
CA TYR A 396 -25.93 -12.05 -3.21
C TYR A 396 -25.68 -13.50 -3.65
N TRP A 397 -26.60 -14.45 -3.40
CA TRP A 397 -26.48 -15.81 -3.96
C TRP A 397 -26.72 -15.86 -5.47
N ASP A 398 -27.39 -14.86 -6.05
CA ASP A 398 -27.63 -14.71 -7.48
C ASP A 398 -26.40 -14.16 -8.22
N GLN A 399 -25.41 -13.65 -7.49
CA GLN A 399 -24.25 -12.93 -8.02
C GLN A 399 -22.96 -13.76 -8.02
N VAL A 400 -23.02 -15.08 -7.84
CA VAL A 400 -21.86 -16.00 -7.77
C VAL A 400 -20.86 -15.84 -8.94
N TYR A 401 -21.32 -15.43 -10.11
CA TYR A 401 -20.48 -15.19 -11.29
C TYR A 401 -20.03 -13.74 -11.44
N GLY A 402 -20.12 -12.94 -10.38
CA GLY A 402 -19.76 -11.52 -10.33
C GLY A 402 -20.93 -10.56 -10.48
N THR A 403 -20.64 -9.26 -10.36
CA THR A 403 -21.58 -8.17 -10.66
C THR A 403 -20.94 -7.13 -11.56
N THR A 404 -21.75 -6.28 -12.17
CA THR A 404 -21.29 -5.15 -12.99
C THR A 404 -21.00 -3.89 -12.18
N PHE A 405 -20.92 -3.94 -10.83
CA PHE A 405 -20.73 -2.74 -10.00
C PHE A 405 -19.34 -2.69 -9.36
N GLY A 406 -18.50 -1.78 -9.87
CA GLY A 406 -17.30 -1.29 -9.21
C GLY A 406 -15.99 -1.91 -9.70
N GLY A 407 -15.59 -1.65 -10.96
CA GLY A 407 -14.19 -1.55 -11.44
C GLY A 407 -13.20 -2.72 -11.26
N SER A 408 -13.49 -3.71 -10.45
CA SER A 408 -12.57 -4.74 -10.01
C SER A 408 -12.95 -6.05 -10.69
N ASN A 409 -12.33 -6.42 -11.82
CA ASN A 409 -12.53 -7.79 -12.31
C ASN A 409 -11.69 -8.74 -11.44
N ILE A 410 -12.36 -9.19 -10.39
CA ILE A 410 -12.48 -10.56 -9.92
C ILE A 410 -11.39 -11.54 -10.38
N GLY A 411 -10.67 -12.11 -9.42
CA GLY A 411 -9.55 -13.03 -9.61
C GLY A 411 -9.94 -14.33 -10.33
N MET A 412 -9.91 -14.31 -11.66
CA MET A 412 -9.91 -15.51 -12.50
C MET A 412 -8.51 -15.78 -13.04
N GLN A 413 -8.09 -17.04 -13.04
CA GLN A 413 -6.83 -17.48 -13.64
C GLN A 413 -7.03 -18.78 -14.41
N GLY A 414 -6.31 -18.94 -15.52
CA GLY A 414 -6.31 -20.18 -16.28
C GLY A 414 -5.38 -21.23 -15.66
N LEU A 415 -5.78 -22.50 -15.79
CA LEU A 415 -5.03 -23.66 -15.32
C LEU A 415 -4.39 -24.40 -16.51
N ASN A 416 -3.41 -25.26 -16.22
CA ASN A 416 -2.63 -25.99 -17.22
C ASN A 416 -3.46 -26.94 -18.11
N ASP A 417 -4.59 -27.43 -17.63
CA ASP A 417 -5.46 -28.36 -18.36
C ASP A 417 -6.54 -27.66 -19.22
N GLY A 418 -6.49 -26.33 -19.29
CA GLY A 418 -7.46 -25.53 -20.05
C GLY A 418 -8.71 -25.13 -19.25
N THR A 419 -8.78 -25.46 -17.96
CA THR A 419 -9.84 -25.02 -17.05
C THR A 419 -9.45 -23.74 -16.31
N PHE A 420 -10.32 -23.22 -15.43
CA PHE A 420 -10.11 -21.95 -14.76
C PHE A 420 -10.45 -22.02 -13.27
N ILE A 421 -9.74 -21.25 -12.45
CA ILE A 421 -10.11 -20.97 -11.06
C ILE A 421 -10.67 -19.55 -10.99
N PHE A 422 -11.73 -19.36 -10.20
CA PHE A 422 -12.38 -18.07 -9.99
C PHE A 422 -12.64 -17.82 -8.50
N VAL A 423 -12.21 -16.66 -8.00
CA VAL A 423 -12.41 -16.22 -6.62
C VAL A 423 -13.48 -15.13 -6.59
N TYR A 424 -14.45 -15.25 -5.71
CA TYR A 424 -15.63 -14.37 -5.66
C TYR A 424 -15.57 -13.34 -4.53
N ASP A 425 -15.89 -12.09 -4.85
CA ASP A 425 -15.76 -10.93 -3.95
C ASP A 425 -16.96 -10.66 -3.01
N HIS A 426 -17.74 -11.67 -2.64
CA HIS A 426 -18.75 -11.49 -1.60
C HIS A 426 -18.80 -12.64 -0.61
N ASN A 427 -19.12 -12.28 0.63
CA ASN A 427 -19.46 -13.25 1.65
C ASN A 427 -20.86 -13.80 1.38
N LEU A 428 -20.99 -15.12 1.47
CA LEU A 428 -22.26 -15.82 1.36
C LEU A 428 -22.83 -16.05 2.76
N THR A 429 -24.15 -15.98 2.88
CA THR A 429 -24.86 -16.36 4.10
C THR A 429 -25.29 -17.82 3.99
N TYR A 430 -24.76 -18.66 4.88
CA TYR A 430 -25.00 -20.10 4.89
C TYR A 430 -26.24 -20.45 5.74
N GLY A 431 -26.98 -21.47 5.32
CA GLY A 431 -28.25 -21.86 5.96
C GLY A 431 -28.12 -22.58 7.30
N ASP A 432 -26.89 -22.82 7.77
CA ASP A 432 -26.57 -23.54 9.01
C ASP A 432 -26.54 -22.64 10.27
N GLY A 433 -26.69 -21.32 10.13
CA GLY A 433 -26.78 -20.43 11.30
C GLY A 433 -26.69 -18.92 11.06
N GLU A 434 -27.10 -18.41 9.89
CA GLU A 434 -26.98 -16.99 9.48
C GLU A 434 -25.54 -16.44 9.42
N ALA A 435 -24.52 -17.27 9.64
CA ALA A 435 -23.13 -16.84 9.56
C ALA A 435 -22.75 -16.49 8.12
N LYS A 436 -22.11 -15.33 7.96
CA LYS A 436 -21.49 -14.90 6.70
C LYS A 436 -20.08 -15.49 6.62
N ARG A 437 -19.78 -16.19 5.53
CA ARG A 437 -18.45 -16.77 5.27
C ARG A 437 -17.98 -16.36 3.88
N GLY A 438 -16.68 -16.42 3.63
CA GLY A 438 -16.16 -16.25 2.28
C GLY A 438 -16.72 -17.33 1.35
N ALA A 439 -16.98 -17.00 0.09
CA ALA A 439 -17.34 -18.04 -0.88
C ALA A 439 -16.12 -18.89 -1.21
N THR A 440 -16.28 -20.20 -1.13
CA THR A 440 -15.28 -21.15 -1.65
C THR A 440 -15.01 -20.85 -3.13
N PRO A 441 -13.74 -20.78 -3.58
CA PRO A 441 -13.40 -20.56 -4.99
C PRO A 441 -14.08 -21.58 -5.92
N LEU A 442 -14.29 -21.19 -7.18
CA LEU A 442 -14.93 -22.03 -8.19
C LEU A 442 -13.89 -22.61 -9.15
N HIS A 443 -14.09 -23.87 -9.54
CA HIS A 443 -13.45 -24.49 -10.69
C HIS A 443 -14.41 -24.43 -11.88
N ILE A 444 -13.99 -23.80 -12.97
CA ILE A 444 -14.77 -23.65 -14.20
C ILE A 444 -14.14 -24.54 -15.28
N SER A 445 -14.89 -25.57 -15.68
CA SER A 445 -14.51 -26.60 -16.65
C SER A 445 -15.45 -26.56 -17.87
N PRO A 446 -15.27 -25.60 -18.80
CA PRO A 446 -16.24 -25.34 -19.86
C PRO A 446 -16.41 -26.50 -20.85
N ALA A 447 -15.40 -27.38 -20.99
CA ALA A 447 -15.43 -28.53 -21.88
C ALA A 447 -16.31 -29.70 -21.38
N LYS A 448 -16.86 -29.62 -20.16
CA LYS A 448 -17.78 -30.66 -19.64
C LYS A 448 -19.10 -30.66 -20.40
N GLU A 449 -19.58 -31.86 -20.74
CA GLU A 449 -20.83 -32.03 -21.49
C GLU A 449 -22.05 -31.54 -20.71
N SER A 450 -22.15 -31.93 -19.44
CA SER A 450 -23.26 -31.54 -18.55
C SER A 450 -23.07 -30.13 -18.02
N VAL A 451 -24.10 -29.29 -18.13
CA VAL A 451 -24.12 -27.93 -17.56
C VAL A 451 -23.80 -27.95 -16.07
N ALA A 452 -24.32 -28.90 -15.30
CA ALA A 452 -24.10 -29.00 -13.86
C ALA A 452 -22.64 -29.33 -13.48
N GLU A 453 -21.87 -29.93 -14.39
CA GLU A 453 -20.47 -30.31 -14.16
C GLU A 453 -19.47 -29.23 -14.60
N ARG A 454 -19.93 -28.18 -15.29
CA ARG A 454 -19.05 -27.11 -15.78
C ARG A 454 -18.54 -26.20 -14.67
N VAL A 455 -19.19 -26.17 -13.51
CA VAL A 455 -18.78 -25.34 -12.37
C VAL A 455 -18.94 -26.14 -11.10
N SER A 456 -17.91 -26.15 -10.26
CA SER A 456 -17.94 -26.75 -8.93
C SER A 456 -17.22 -25.88 -7.91
N PRO A 457 -17.70 -25.80 -6.65
CA PRO A 457 -16.92 -25.27 -5.55
C PRO A 457 -15.66 -26.12 -5.31
N ILE A 458 -14.53 -25.47 -5.09
CA ILE A 458 -13.26 -26.14 -4.80
C ILE A 458 -13.22 -26.53 -3.32
N GLU A 459 -13.78 -27.69 -3.00
CA GLU A 459 -13.96 -28.16 -1.62
C GLU A 459 -12.66 -28.19 -0.81
N ALA A 460 -11.53 -28.44 -1.46
CA ALA A 460 -10.21 -28.47 -0.83
C ALA A 460 -9.86 -27.14 -0.12
N PHE A 461 -10.39 -26.02 -0.60
CA PHE A 461 -10.16 -24.70 0.00
C PHE A 461 -11.22 -24.27 1.01
N GLU A 462 -12.31 -25.03 1.21
CA GLU A 462 -13.37 -24.68 2.18
C GLU A 462 -12.84 -24.26 3.56
N PRO A 463 -11.88 -24.97 4.18
CA PRO A 463 -11.36 -24.59 5.50
C PRO A 463 -10.78 -23.17 5.55
N ALA A 464 -10.28 -22.66 4.42
CA ALA A 464 -9.69 -21.33 4.34
C ALA A 464 -10.69 -20.19 4.16
N PHE A 465 -11.96 -20.52 3.94
CA PHE A 465 -13.04 -19.58 3.69
C PHE A 465 -14.14 -19.66 4.76
N GLU A 466 -13.94 -20.41 5.85
CA GLU A 466 -14.90 -20.51 6.97
C GLU A 466 -15.13 -19.17 7.70
N GLU A 467 -14.13 -18.28 7.69
CA GLU A 467 -14.20 -16.93 8.23
C GLU A 467 -14.45 -15.88 7.13
N ASN A 468 -14.88 -14.69 7.53
CA ASN A 468 -14.95 -13.53 6.64
C ASN A 468 -13.54 -13.03 6.32
N ASN A 469 -12.92 -13.65 5.32
CA ASN A 469 -11.56 -13.33 4.88
C ASN A 469 -11.51 -12.38 3.68
N SER A 470 -12.64 -12.11 3.02
CA SER A 470 -12.75 -11.20 1.87
C SER A 470 -11.62 -11.38 0.84
N ILE A 471 -11.24 -12.63 0.54
CA ILE A 471 -10.20 -12.99 -0.43
C ILE A 471 -10.75 -12.71 -1.84
N ARG A 472 -10.04 -11.87 -2.61
CA ARG A 472 -10.51 -11.35 -3.92
C ARG A 472 -9.55 -11.61 -5.07
N SER A 473 -8.29 -11.90 -4.74
CA SER A 473 -7.21 -12.04 -5.71
C SER A 473 -6.72 -13.48 -5.75
N VAL A 474 -6.37 -13.94 -6.94
CA VAL A 474 -5.70 -15.22 -7.16
C VAL A 474 -4.61 -15.07 -8.21
N VAL A 475 -3.48 -15.71 -7.93
CA VAL A 475 -2.35 -15.86 -8.83
C VAL A 475 -2.09 -17.35 -8.99
N VAL A 476 -1.95 -17.77 -10.24
CA VAL A 476 -1.58 -19.14 -10.61
C VAL A 476 -0.26 -19.07 -11.36
N ASP A 477 0.69 -19.91 -10.98
CA ASP A 477 1.92 -20.12 -11.74
C ASP A 477 2.25 -21.61 -11.80
N ASP A 478 2.25 -22.14 -13.02
CA ASP A 478 2.22 -23.57 -13.30
C ASP A 478 1.07 -24.27 -12.54
N ASN A 479 1.39 -25.05 -11.52
CA ASN A 479 0.42 -25.77 -10.69
C ASN A 479 0.21 -25.12 -9.32
N ARG A 480 0.84 -23.98 -9.04
CA ARG A 480 0.81 -23.32 -7.73
C ARG A 480 -0.25 -22.24 -7.70
N ILE A 481 -0.94 -22.13 -6.58
CA ILE A 481 -2.05 -21.22 -6.36
C ILE A 481 -1.77 -20.42 -5.10
N VAL A 482 -1.92 -19.10 -5.20
CA VAL A 482 -2.02 -18.23 -4.05
C VAL A 482 -3.25 -17.36 -4.19
N MET A 483 -4.07 -17.35 -3.14
CA MET A 483 -5.23 -16.47 -3.02
C MET A 483 -5.03 -15.54 -1.85
N TYR A 484 -5.40 -14.28 -2.03
CA TYR A 484 -5.21 -13.29 -0.99
C TYR A 484 -6.25 -12.16 -1.01
N ASN A 485 -6.32 -11.43 0.10
CA ASN A 485 -6.99 -10.14 0.16
C ASN A 485 -5.97 -9.00 0.28
N GLN A 486 -6.36 -7.83 -0.21
CA GLN A 486 -5.56 -6.61 -0.11
C GLN A 486 -6.08 -5.70 1.01
N TYR A 487 -7.37 -5.86 1.35
CA TYR A 487 -8.09 -5.04 2.32
C TYR A 487 -7.87 -5.47 3.78
N GLY A 488 -7.20 -4.60 4.54
CA GLY A 488 -7.55 -4.38 5.94
C GLY A 488 -8.53 -3.20 6.00
N THR A 489 -9.76 -3.38 6.48
CA THR A 489 -10.65 -2.23 6.66
C THR A 489 -10.10 -1.30 7.75
N ALA A 490 -10.51 -0.03 7.77
CA ALA A 490 -10.09 0.96 8.76
C ALA A 490 -10.38 0.54 10.23
N TYR A 491 -11.27 -0.44 10.43
CA TYR A 491 -11.60 -1.01 11.74
C TYR A 491 -10.80 -2.28 12.08
N GLU A 492 -10.16 -2.92 11.09
CA GLU A 492 -9.44 -4.19 11.24
C GLU A 492 -8.12 -4.12 10.46
N LYS A 493 -7.17 -3.33 10.97
CA LYS A 493 -5.85 -3.09 10.34
C LYS A 493 -4.97 -4.36 10.16
N ASN A 494 -5.41 -5.54 10.60
CA ASN A 494 -4.56 -6.73 10.77
C ASN A 494 -5.04 -8.01 10.05
N ASN A 495 -5.89 -7.93 9.02
CA ASN A 495 -6.48 -9.12 8.41
C ASN A 495 -6.08 -9.37 6.95
N SER A 496 -4.81 -9.15 6.56
CA SER A 496 -4.33 -9.79 5.34
C SER A 496 -4.41 -11.31 5.51
N ARG A 497 -5.03 -11.97 4.54
CA ARG A 497 -5.26 -13.41 4.48
C ARG A 497 -4.63 -13.92 3.21
N ILE A 498 -3.74 -14.88 3.36
CA ILE A 498 -3.06 -15.54 2.26
C ILE A 498 -3.34 -17.04 2.40
N VAL A 499 -3.69 -17.66 1.29
CA VAL A 499 -3.99 -19.08 1.16
C VAL A 499 -3.12 -19.64 0.05
N PHE A 500 -2.36 -20.67 0.35
CA PHE A 500 -1.54 -21.40 -0.61
C PHE A 500 -2.17 -22.75 -0.93
N GLY A 501 -2.08 -23.13 -2.18
CA GLY A 501 -2.49 -24.45 -2.64
C GLY A 501 -1.83 -24.81 -3.95
N HIS A 502 -2.19 -25.97 -4.46
CA HIS A 502 -1.78 -26.41 -5.78
C HIS A 502 -2.90 -27.12 -6.52
N TYR A 503 -2.75 -27.19 -7.84
CA TYR A 503 -3.63 -27.89 -8.76
C TYR A 503 -2.83 -28.85 -9.62
N ALA A 504 -3.06 -30.15 -9.45
CA ALA A 504 -2.39 -31.19 -10.23
C ALA A 504 -3.38 -32.31 -10.56
N ASP A 505 -3.29 -32.86 -11.78
CA ASP A 505 -4.10 -33.99 -12.23
C ASP A 505 -5.62 -33.81 -12.00
N GLY A 506 -6.13 -32.60 -12.21
CA GLY A 506 -7.55 -32.30 -12.03
C GLY A 506 -7.98 -32.09 -10.58
N LYS A 507 -7.05 -31.99 -9.63
CA LYS A 507 -7.32 -31.91 -8.18
C LYS A 507 -6.67 -30.70 -7.55
N PHE A 508 -7.43 -30.03 -6.69
CA PHE A 508 -6.94 -28.96 -5.84
C PHE A 508 -6.55 -29.50 -4.46
N THR A 509 -5.50 -28.92 -3.89
CA THR A 509 -5.04 -29.20 -2.53
C THR A 509 -4.75 -27.89 -1.82
N LEU A 510 -5.15 -27.80 -0.55
CA LEU A 510 -4.74 -26.73 0.36
C LEU A 510 -3.36 -27.09 0.96
N ASP A 511 -2.39 -26.21 0.78
CA ASP A 511 -1.03 -26.39 1.31
C ASP A 511 -0.88 -25.68 2.66
N ALA A 512 -1.23 -24.39 2.71
CA ALA A 512 -1.16 -23.59 3.92
C ALA A 512 -2.18 -22.45 3.90
N GLY A 513 -2.52 -21.97 5.10
CA GLY A 513 -3.44 -20.86 5.30
C GLY A 513 -4.85 -21.29 5.71
N PRO A 514 -5.73 -20.32 6.00
CA PRO A 514 -5.52 -18.89 5.82
C PRO A 514 -4.66 -18.34 6.97
N GLY A 515 -3.51 -17.74 6.65
CA GLY A 515 -2.67 -17.08 7.65
C GLY A 515 -2.68 -15.56 7.46
N PRO A 516 -2.39 -14.76 8.49
CA PRO A 516 -1.20 -13.94 8.38
C PRO A 516 0.04 -14.85 8.41
N PHE A 517 0.99 -14.62 7.52
CA PHE A 517 2.29 -15.29 7.55
C PHE A 517 3.34 -14.29 8.06
N GLY A 518 3.82 -14.48 9.29
CA GLY A 518 4.67 -13.49 9.94
C GLY A 518 3.95 -12.17 10.21
N ASP A 519 4.58 -11.05 9.82
CA ASP A 519 4.07 -9.69 9.98
C ASP A 519 3.55 -9.07 8.67
N ILE A 520 3.20 -9.92 7.69
CA ILE A 520 2.66 -9.49 6.40
C ILE A 520 1.27 -8.87 6.59
N ALA A 521 1.12 -7.63 6.16
CA ALA A 521 -0.13 -6.88 6.15
C ALA A 521 -0.22 -5.95 4.94
N GLN A 522 -1.44 -5.74 4.45
CA GLN A 522 -1.75 -4.94 3.25
C GLN A 522 -0.96 -5.46 2.03
N VAL A 523 -1.31 -6.67 1.58
CA VAL A 523 -0.67 -7.30 0.43
C VAL A 523 -0.94 -6.48 -0.84
N ALA A 524 0.12 -6.00 -1.47
CA ALA A 524 0.08 -5.25 -2.73
C ALA A 524 0.10 -6.17 -3.96
N GLY A 525 0.73 -7.34 -3.84
CA GLY A 525 0.80 -8.31 -4.92
C GLY A 525 1.63 -9.53 -4.54
N VAL A 526 1.50 -10.58 -5.35
CA VAL A 526 2.18 -11.87 -5.15
C VAL A 526 2.66 -12.42 -6.50
N GLY A 527 3.80 -13.11 -6.46
CA GLY A 527 4.26 -13.98 -7.54
C GLY A 527 4.97 -15.21 -6.99
N PHE A 528 5.33 -16.14 -7.88
CA PHE A 528 6.08 -17.35 -7.54
C PHE A 528 7.45 -17.35 -8.20
N LEU A 529 8.47 -17.75 -7.45
CA LEU A 529 9.83 -17.97 -7.94
C LEU A 529 9.95 -19.35 -8.60
N GLU A 530 11.01 -19.58 -9.38
CA GLU A 530 11.25 -20.89 -10.01
C GLU A 530 11.46 -22.02 -8.97
N ASP A 531 12.00 -21.69 -7.80
CA ASP A 531 12.33 -22.65 -6.74
C ASP A 531 11.13 -23.16 -5.92
N GLY A 532 9.92 -22.64 -6.17
CA GLY A 532 8.72 -22.99 -5.40
C GLY A 532 8.21 -21.86 -4.51
N ASN A 533 9.09 -20.98 -4.02
CA ASN A 533 8.74 -19.97 -3.03
C ASN A 533 7.83 -18.87 -3.60
N ALA A 534 6.97 -18.32 -2.75
CA ALA A 534 6.16 -17.15 -3.09
C ALA A 534 6.90 -15.87 -2.69
N VAL A 535 6.81 -14.83 -3.51
CA VAL A 535 7.23 -13.46 -3.16
C VAL A 535 6.01 -12.57 -2.98
N ILE A 536 5.92 -11.91 -1.83
CA ILE A 536 4.76 -11.12 -1.41
C ILE A 536 5.21 -9.70 -1.11
N ALA A 537 4.75 -8.72 -1.88
CA ALA A 537 4.98 -7.32 -1.58
C ALA A 537 3.91 -6.82 -0.60
N ALA A 538 4.34 -6.25 0.52
CA ALA A 538 3.45 -5.73 1.57
C ALA A 538 3.64 -4.22 1.75
N GLN A 539 2.54 -3.48 1.76
CA GLN A 539 2.52 -2.03 1.91
C GLN A 539 2.91 -1.59 3.34
N GLU A 540 2.29 -2.18 4.37
CA GLU A 540 2.37 -1.66 5.76
C GLU A 540 3.81 -1.58 6.27
N LYS A 541 4.67 -2.55 5.88
CA LYS A 541 6.10 -2.61 6.22
C LYS A 541 7.03 -2.36 5.04
N SER A 542 6.49 -2.02 3.86
CA SER A 542 7.25 -1.77 2.63
C SER A 542 8.33 -2.83 2.44
N THR A 543 7.90 -4.08 2.46
CA THR A 543 8.79 -5.24 2.50
C THR A 543 8.32 -6.26 1.47
N LEU A 544 9.27 -6.83 0.73
CA LEU A 544 9.08 -8.04 -0.04
C LEU A 544 9.43 -9.23 0.85
N TYR A 545 8.46 -10.13 1.02
CA TYR A 545 8.61 -11.35 1.79
C TYR A 545 8.80 -12.52 0.84
N THR A 546 9.81 -13.36 1.10
CA THR A 546 9.89 -14.69 0.48
C THR A 546 9.31 -15.70 1.45
N VAL A 547 8.32 -16.47 1.00
CA VAL A 547 7.54 -17.40 1.83
C VAL A 547 7.57 -18.79 1.21
N ASP A 548 7.84 -19.80 2.03
CA ASP A 548 7.63 -21.20 1.66
C ASP A 548 6.11 -21.49 1.68
N PRO A 549 5.47 -21.74 0.52
CA PRO A 549 4.03 -21.93 0.44
C PRO A 549 3.54 -23.22 1.10
N SER A 550 4.41 -24.22 1.31
CA SER A 550 4.04 -25.49 1.94
C SER A 550 3.88 -25.38 3.45
N THR A 551 4.56 -24.41 4.07
CA THR A 551 4.54 -24.21 5.53
C THR A 551 3.99 -22.84 5.94
N GLY A 552 3.96 -21.87 5.03
CA GLY A 552 3.67 -20.47 5.34
C GLY A 552 4.83 -19.75 6.03
N THR A 553 6.03 -20.33 6.05
CA THR A 553 7.19 -19.76 6.76
C THR A 553 7.83 -18.66 5.93
N VAL A 554 8.08 -17.49 6.55
CA VAL A 554 8.90 -16.44 5.93
C VAL A 554 10.37 -16.88 5.96
N VAL A 555 10.98 -17.03 4.79
CA VAL A 555 12.37 -17.50 4.65
C VAL A 555 13.37 -16.39 4.37
N ALA A 556 12.91 -15.24 3.83
CA ALA A 556 13.74 -14.07 3.57
C ALA A 556 12.90 -12.78 3.52
N LYS A 557 13.53 -11.63 3.74
CA LYS A 557 12.88 -10.30 3.65
C LYS A 557 13.78 -9.32 2.92
N ALA A 558 13.18 -8.47 2.09
CA ALA A 558 13.86 -7.35 1.44
C ALA A 558 13.07 -6.06 1.63
N ALA A 559 13.74 -4.99 2.04
CA ALA A 559 13.10 -3.68 2.16
C ALA A 559 12.84 -3.06 0.78
N LEU A 560 11.63 -2.51 0.59
CA LEU A 560 11.18 -1.89 -0.68
C LEU A 560 11.36 -0.36 -0.69
N GLY A 561 11.66 0.28 0.44
CA GLY A 561 11.85 1.74 0.52
C GLY A 561 10.58 2.51 0.91
N ASP A 562 10.45 3.77 0.52
CA ASP A 562 9.38 4.67 0.98
C ASP A 562 8.17 4.77 0.01
N ARG A 563 8.24 4.09 -1.13
CA ARG A 563 7.29 4.25 -2.25
C ARG A 563 6.12 3.27 -2.25
N MET A 564 5.89 2.50 -1.18
CA MET A 564 4.81 1.51 -1.14
C MET A 564 3.46 2.08 -0.66
N LYS A 565 3.31 3.40 -0.58
CA LYS A 565 2.04 4.04 -0.21
C LYS A 565 0.94 3.61 -1.19
N ASP A 566 -0.20 3.19 -0.64
CA ASP A 566 -1.43 2.89 -1.38
C ASP A 566 -1.33 1.77 -2.43
N THR A 567 -0.23 1.01 -2.44
CA THR A 567 -0.03 -0.11 -3.38
C THR A 567 -0.95 -1.31 -3.09
N ALA A 568 -1.51 -1.40 -1.88
CA ALA A 568 -2.50 -2.42 -1.51
C ALA A 568 -3.95 -1.95 -1.71
N LYS A 569 -4.17 -0.76 -2.30
CA LYS A 569 -5.51 -0.29 -2.67
C LYS A 569 -5.88 -0.79 -4.08
N HIS A 570 -7.18 -0.88 -4.34
CA HIS A 570 -7.78 -1.05 -5.67
C HIS A 570 -7.59 -2.43 -6.35
N GLU A 571 -7.57 -3.52 -5.58
CA GLU A 571 -7.71 -4.91 -6.10
C GLU A 571 -6.84 -5.22 -7.32
N SER A 572 -5.53 -5.05 -7.16
CA SER A 572 -4.53 -5.09 -8.24
C SER A 572 -3.38 -6.03 -7.89
N ASN A 573 -2.86 -6.83 -8.83
CA ASN A 573 -1.60 -7.54 -8.60
C ASN A 573 -0.42 -6.68 -9.08
N THR A 574 0.29 -6.06 -8.14
CA THR A 574 1.42 -5.15 -8.43
C THR A 574 2.77 -5.85 -8.55
N VAL A 575 2.81 -7.19 -8.43
CA VAL A 575 4.05 -7.98 -8.46
C VAL A 575 4.10 -8.86 -9.71
N LEU A 576 5.27 -8.91 -10.34
CA LEU A 576 5.60 -9.83 -11.42
C LEU A 576 6.97 -10.46 -11.15
N VAL A 577 7.06 -11.78 -11.26
CA VAL A 577 8.36 -12.48 -11.31
C VAL A 577 8.75 -12.64 -12.78
N GLY A 578 9.86 -12.03 -13.17
CA GLY A 578 10.38 -12.11 -14.53
C GLY A 578 11.06 -13.43 -14.82
N LYS A 579 11.16 -13.77 -16.12
CA LYS A 579 11.93 -14.92 -16.61
C LYS A 579 13.42 -14.91 -16.22
N ASP A 580 13.98 -13.77 -15.87
CA ASP A 580 15.36 -13.60 -15.39
C ASP A 580 15.47 -13.76 -13.86
N ALA A 581 14.42 -14.28 -13.21
CA ALA A 581 14.26 -14.36 -11.75
C ALA A 581 14.26 -13.01 -11.02
N SER A 582 14.20 -11.89 -11.74
CA SER A 582 13.98 -10.58 -11.10
C SER A 582 12.53 -10.46 -10.63
N VAL A 583 12.33 -9.76 -9.52
CA VAL A 583 10.99 -9.42 -9.02
C VAL A 583 10.72 -7.95 -9.33
N TYR A 584 9.63 -7.70 -10.06
CA TYR A 584 9.14 -6.35 -10.35
C TYR A 584 7.99 -6.02 -9.42
N VAL A 585 8.05 -4.84 -8.79
CA VAL A 585 7.01 -4.34 -7.89
C VAL A 585 6.61 -2.95 -8.36
N LEU A 586 5.32 -2.74 -8.63
CA LEU A 586 4.80 -1.38 -8.88
C LEU A 586 4.76 -0.61 -7.56
N ASP A 587 5.29 0.60 -7.59
CA ASP A 587 5.32 1.51 -6.45
C ASP A 587 4.70 2.86 -6.82
N THR A 588 4.58 3.73 -5.82
CA THR A 588 4.00 5.06 -5.92
C THR A 588 5.06 6.09 -5.63
N PHE A 589 5.21 7.08 -6.49
CA PHE A 589 6.07 8.23 -6.22
C PHE A 589 5.36 9.53 -6.56
N VAL A 590 5.79 10.60 -5.90
CA VAL A 590 5.29 11.95 -6.19
C VAL A 590 6.44 12.72 -6.84
N PRO A 591 6.30 13.14 -8.11
CA PRO A 591 7.31 13.98 -8.75
C PRO A 591 7.56 15.25 -7.94
N PRO A 592 8.76 15.84 -8.01
CA PRO A 592 9.07 17.09 -7.33
C PRO A 592 8.03 18.18 -7.62
N ASN A 593 7.56 18.28 -8.86
CA ASN A 593 6.71 19.39 -9.35
C ASN A 593 5.24 19.01 -9.52
N SER A 594 4.77 17.94 -8.87
CA SER A 594 3.36 17.52 -8.92
C SER A 594 2.82 17.12 -7.54
N TYR A 595 1.50 17.15 -7.39
CA TYR A 595 0.78 16.52 -6.28
C TYR A 595 0.22 15.15 -6.66
N ASP A 596 0.35 14.76 -7.92
CA ASP A 596 -0.15 13.50 -8.45
C ASP A 596 0.75 12.36 -7.99
N ASP A 597 0.12 11.32 -7.45
CA ASP A 597 0.76 10.05 -7.17
C ASP A 597 0.95 9.35 -8.53
N LEU A 598 2.19 9.24 -9.02
CA LEU A 598 2.55 8.55 -10.25
C LEU A 598 3.07 7.14 -9.99
N THR A 599 2.97 6.29 -11.01
CA THR A 599 3.40 4.90 -10.96
C THR A 599 4.91 4.79 -11.17
N GLY A 600 5.60 4.14 -10.26
CA GLY A 600 6.97 3.69 -10.49
C GLY A 600 7.07 2.17 -10.54
N ILE A 601 8.27 1.69 -10.89
CA ILE A 601 8.59 0.27 -11.01
C ILE A 601 9.91 0.04 -10.28
N LYS A 602 9.90 -0.89 -9.33
CA LYS A 602 11.13 -1.42 -8.70
C LYS A 602 11.47 -2.75 -9.33
N ARG A 603 12.74 -2.94 -9.70
CA ARG A 603 13.32 -4.24 -10.03
C ARG A 603 14.19 -4.70 -8.88
N LEU A 604 13.87 -5.85 -8.32
CA LEU A 604 14.65 -6.53 -7.32
C LEU A 604 15.38 -7.73 -7.91
N VAL A 605 16.62 -7.94 -7.49
CA VAL A 605 17.44 -9.11 -7.85
C VAL A 605 18.05 -9.72 -6.60
N VAL A 606 18.41 -11.00 -6.67
CA VAL A 606 19.17 -11.64 -5.59
C VAL A 606 20.60 -11.10 -5.63
N THR A 607 21.05 -10.52 -4.51
CA THR A 607 22.41 -9.96 -4.37
C THR A 607 23.07 -10.46 -3.11
N LYS A 608 24.38 -10.66 -3.14
CA LYS A 608 25.20 -10.92 -1.95
C LYS A 608 25.65 -9.60 -1.30
N PRO A 609 26.13 -9.62 -0.04
CA PRO A 609 26.79 -8.47 0.56
C PRO A 609 27.85 -7.86 -0.37
N GLY A 610 27.79 -6.54 -0.56
CA GLY A 610 28.68 -5.79 -1.46
C GLY A 610 28.25 -5.75 -2.95
N GLU A 611 27.29 -6.55 -3.39
CA GLU A 611 26.79 -6.55 -4.78
C GLU A 611 25.74 -5.45 -5.06
N GLN A 612 25.35 -4.67 -4.03
CA GLN A 612 24.50 -3.47 -4.15
C GLN A 612 25.22 -2.28 -4.82
N LYS A 613 26.45 -2.49 -5.29
CA LYS A 613 27.27 -1.47 -5.94
C LYS A 613 26.69 -1.09 -7.30
N ASP A 614 26.33 0.18 -7.46
CA ASP A 614 25.76 0.73 -8.68
C ASP A 614 26.53 1.99 -9.09
N ALA A 615 27.27 1.88 -10.20
CA ALA A 615 28.09 2.98 -10.73
C ALA A 615 27.26 4.20 -11.18
N SER A 616 25.95 4.07 -11.33
CA SER A 616 25.04 5.18 -11.68
C SER A 616 24.61 6.02 -10.48
N VAL A 617 24.88 5.58 -9.24
CA VAL A 617 24.58 6.39 -8.05
C VAL A 617 25.52 7.60 -8.01
N PRO A 618 24.97 8.83 -8.09
CA PRO A 618 25.78 10.05 -8.09
C PRO A 618 26.27 10.39 -6.69
N VAL A 619 27.30 11.25 -6.63
CA VAL A 619 27.72 11.88 -5.37
C VAL A 619 26.69 12.94 -5.00
N VAL A 620 26.29 12.95 -3.72
CA VAL A 620 25.32 13.89 -3.16
C VAL A 620 26.05 15.10 -2.59
N THR A 621 25.71 16.29 -3.06
CA THR A 621 26.40 17.54 -2.74
C THR A 621 25.44 18.69 -2.43
N MET A 622 25.96 19.76 -1.82
CA MET A 622 25.21 20.98 -1.49
C MET A 622 24.80 21.81 -2.71
N GLY A 623 25.26 21.44 -3.89
CA GLY A 623 24.93 22.02 -5.20
C GLY A 623 23.87 21.22 -5.96
N ASP A 624 23.43 20.07 -5.43
CA ASP A 624 22.37 19.28 -6.06
C ASP A 624 21.03 19.98 -5.93
N ILE A 625 20.59 20.59 -7.02
CA ILE A 625 19.27 21.19 -7.10
C ILE A 625 18.37 20.22 -7.85
N VAL A 626 17.39 19.66 -7.14
CA VAL A 626 16.21 19.13 -7.80
C VAL A 626 15.36 20.33 -8.18
N GLU A 627 15.45 20.79 -9.44
CA GLU A 627 14.76 21.99 -9.92
C GLU A 627 13.24 21.87 -9.69
N TRP A 628 12.71 22.81 -8.90
CA TRP A 628 11.30 23.15 -8.86
C TRP A 628 11.07 24.27 -9.87
N ASP A 629 10.39 23.98 -10.97
CA ASP A 629 9.76 25.03 -11.75
C ASP A 629 8.54 25.51 -10.96
N ASN A 630 8.74 26.59 -10.18
CA ASN A 630 7.78 27.49 -9.51
C ASN A 630 6.68 26.89 -8.60
N PRO A 631 6.68 27.15 -7.26
CA PRO A 631 5.48 26.97 -6.42
C PRO A 631 4.24 27.55 -7.10
N PRO A 632 3.11 26.83 -7.18
CA PRO A 632 1.87 27.44 -7.61
C PRO A 632 1.56 28.61 -6.66
N ALA A 633 1.13 29.73 -7.25
CA ALA A 633 0.63 30.87 -6.49
C ALA A 633 -0.53 30.42 -5.58
N GLU A 634 -0.40 30.74 -4.30
CA GLU A 634 -1.34 30.55 -3.19
C GLU A 634 -1.80 29.10 -2.88
N PRO A 635 -1.62 28.64 -1.62
CA PRO A 635 -2.35 27.48 -1.12
C PRO A 635 -3.87 27.71 -1.26
N PRO A 636 -4.67 26.69 -1.61
CA PRO A 636 -6.12 26.79 -1.51
C PRO A 636 -6.50 27.10 -0.06
N ALA A 637 -7.45 28.03 0.12
CA ALA A 637 -7.89 28.49 1.43
C ALA A 637 -8.22 27.33 2.38
N ASP A 638 -7.70 27.40 3.62
CA ASP A 638 -7.86 26.37 4.64
C ASP A 638 -9.33 25.97 4.86
N PRO A 639 -9.65 24.66 4.88
CA PRO A 639 -10.87 24.19 5.50
C PRO A 639 -10.84 24.59 6.98
N LYS A 640 -11.91 25.25 7.43
CA LYS A 640 -12.08 25.64 8.84
C LYS A 640 -11.83 24.43 9.76
N PRO A 641 -11.05 24.57 10.85
CA PRO A 641 -10.79 23.48 11.78
C PRO A 641 -12.10 22.81 12.23
N PRO A 642 -12.16 21.47 12.32
CA PRO A 642 -13.23 20.81 13.05
C PRO A 642 -13.25 21.37 14.47
N ALA A 643 -14.44 21.73 14.97
CA ALA A 643 -14.59 22.17 16.34
C ALA A 643 -14.05 21.09 17.29
N ASP A 644 -13.37 21.51 18.36
CA ASP A 644 -12.72 20.64 19.34
C ASP A 644 -13.59 19.42 19.71
N PRO A 645 -13.03 18.19 19.75
CA PRO A 645 -13.74 17.06 20.31
C PRO A 645 -14.03 17.38 21.78
N LYS A 646 -15.30 17.61 22.09
CA LYS A 646 -15.76 17.69 23.48
C LYS A 646 -15.33 16.42 24.21
N PRO A 647 -14.77 16.52 25.43
CA PRO A 647 -14.48 15.34 26.24
C PRO A 647 -15.74 14.47 26.38
N PRO A 648 -15.61 13.13 26.45
CA PRO A 648 -16.74 12.29 26.79
C PRO A 648 -17.30 12.77 28.12
N VAL A 649 -18.54 13.24 28.11
CA VAL A 649 -19.25 13.57 29.35
C VAL A 649 -19.51 12.24 30.05
N ASP A 650 -18.85 12.03 31.18
CA ASP A 650 -19.20 10.97 32.12
C ASP A 650 -20.70 11.08 32.43
N LYS A 651 -21.46 10.04 32.05
CA LYS A 651 -22.88 9.96 32.38
C LYS A 651 -23.01 9.62 33.87
N GLU A 652 -23.18 10.64 34.70
CA GLU A 652 -23.84 10.44 35.99
C GLU A 652 -25.32 10.01 35.78
N PRO A 653 -25.89 9.20 36.69
CA PRO A 653 -27.25 8.67 36.55
C PRO A 653 -28.30 9.79 36.63
N PRO A 654 -29.48 9.63 35.99
CA PRO A 654 -30.42 10.72 35.86
C PRO A 654 -31.09 11.02 37.21
N THR A 655 -30.88 12.24 37.72
CA THR A 655 -31.80 12.86 38.68
C THR A 655 -32.43 14.08 38.03
N GLY A 656 -33.75 14.17 38.15
CA GLY A 656 -34.60 14.95 37.28
C GLY A 656 -34.60 16.46 37.51
N GLY A 657 -35.23 17.16 36.56
CA GLY A 657 -35.78 18.50 36.81
C GLY A 657 -35.53 19.53 35.73
N SER A 658 -36.59 19.80 34.95
CA SER A 658 -37.07 21.13 34.53
C SER A 658 -36.27 21.99 33.52
N SER A 659 -36.94 22.24 32.37
CA SER A 659 -37.07 23.50 31.60
C SER A 659 -35.80 24.25 31.15
N SER A 660 -35.66 24.86 29.97
CA SER A 660 -36.54 25.24 28.85
C SER A 660 -35.64 25.98 27.85
N ALA A 661 -35.68 25.69 26.54
CA ALA A 661 -35.33 26.66 25.49
C ALA A 661 -35.81 26.18 24.10
N THR A 662 -36.19 27.16 23.29
CA THR A 662 -37.11 27.18 22.15
C THR A 662 -36.55 26.59 20.84
N PRO A 663 -37.37 25.95 19.97
CA PRO A 663 -36.91 25.42 18.68
C PRO A 663 -37.14 26.41 17.53
N GLY A 664 -36.07 26.81 16.84
CA GLY A 664 -36.18 27.65 15.64
C GLY A 664 -34.84 27.85 14.94
N SER A 665 -34.32 26.81 14.27
CA SER A 665 -33.29 26.98 13.21
C SER A 665 -33.04 25.75 12.33
N ILE A 666 -33.72 24.62 12.56
CA ILE A 666 -33.51 23.39 11.75
C ILE A 666 -34.41 23.35 10.49
N TRP A 667 -35.53 24.07 10.48
CA TRP A 667 -36.53 23.96 9.41
C TRP A 667 -36.21 24.75 8.12
N GLU A 668 -35.35 25.77 8.17
CA GLU A 668 -35.01 26.56 6.97
C GLU A 668 -33.95 25.89 6.08
N LYS A 669 -33.11 25.00 6.63
CA LYS A 669 -32.09 24.30 5.84
C LYS A 669 -32.61 23.08 5.07
N LEU A 670 -33.81 22.60 5.37
CA LEU A 670 -34.39 21.40 4.77
C LEU A 670 -35.31 21.67 3.55
N LEU A 671 -35.64 22.93 3.26
CA LEU A 671 -36.54 23.30 2.15
C LEU A 671 -35.82 23.86 0.91
N GLY A 672 -34.49 23.94 0.91
CA GLY A 672 -33.71 24.55 -0.18
C GLY A 672 -33.41 23.67 -1.40
N VAL A 673 -33.77 22.38 -1.40
CA VAL A 673 -33.43 21.46 -2.51
C VAL A 673 -34.63 20.59 -2.86
N VAL A 674 -35.64 21.16 -3.55
CA VAL A 674 -36.65 20.36 -4.28
C VAL A 674 -37.06 21.08 -5.56
N ALA A 675 -36.42 20.74 -6.66
CA ALA A 675 -37.02 20.81 -7.99
C ALA A 675 -36.38 19.72 -8.87
N ILE A 676 -37.06 18.58 -8.99
CA ILE A 676 -37.21 17.72 -10.18
C ILE A 676 -38.05 16.52 -9.72
N ALA A 677 -39.29 16.45 -10.22
CA ALA A 677 -40.27 15.43 -9.88
C ALA A 677 -39.93 14.11 -10.61
N GLY A 678 -39.75 13.04 -9.85
CA GLY A 678 -39.55 11.67 -10.37
C GLY A 678 -39.07 10.65 -9.32
N GLY A 679 -38.41 11.09 -8.25
CA GLY A 679 -37.75 10.20 -7.27
C GLY A 679 -38.34 10.15 -5.84
N LEU A 680 -39.53 10.69 -5.61
CA LEU A 680 -40.07 10.88 -4.25
C LEU A 680 -40.55 9.59 -3.57
N ALA A 681 -40.96 8.56 -4.33
CA ALA A 681 -41.43 7.29 -3.75
C ALA A 681 -40.28 6.39 -3.26
N THR A 682 -39.16 6.37 -3.99
CA THR A 682 -38.02 5.47 -3.73
C THR A 682 -37.20 5.92 -2.52
N ILE A 683 -37.01 7.24 -2.37
CA ILE A 683 -36.28 7.84 -1.24
C ILE A 683 -37.07 7.64 0.07
N PHE A 684 -38.41 7.75 0.02
CA PHE A 684 -39.25 7.52 1.20
C PHE A 684 -39.25 6.05 1.65
N GLY A 685 -39.18 5.10 0.71
CA GLY A 685 -39.05 3.68 1.03
C GLY A 685 -37.78 3.35 1.82
N LEU A 686 -36.65 3.94 1.41
CA LEU A 686 -35.35 3.79 2.08
C LEU A 686 -35.33 4.45 3.47
N ILE A 687 -35.82 5.70 3.57
CA ILE A 687 -35.85 6.44 4.85
C ILE A 687 -36.83 5.79 5.85
N SER A 688 -37.98 5.29 5.38
CA SER A 688 -38.96 4.58 6.20
C SER A 688 -38.38 3.28 6.80
N THR A 689 -37.59 2.55 6.02
CA THR A 689 -36.97 1.29 6.46
C THR A 689 -35.89 1.55 7.52
N VAL A 690 -35.07 2.58 7.33
CA VAL A 690 -34.06 2.98 8.32
C VAL A 690 -34.70 3.51 9.60
N LEU A 691 -35.75 4.33 9.50
CA LEU A 691 -36.44 4.89 10.68
C LEU A 691 -37.19 3.82 11.50
N LYS A 692 -37.77 2.80 10.86
CA LYS A 692 -38.39 1.68 11.60
C LYS A 692 -37.38 0.91 12.45
N THR A 693 -36.17 0.73 11.94
CA THR A 693 -35.14 -0.10 12.58
C THR A 693 -34.45 0.64 13.73
N PHE A 694 -34.19 1.94 13.57
CA PHE A 694 -33.34 2.69 14.50
C PHE A 694 -34.09 3.72 15.37
N ALA A 695 -35.32 4.11 15.01
CA ALA A 695 -36.11 5.09 15.77
C ALA A 695 -37.64 4.93 15.55
N PRO A 696 -38.27 3.83 16.04
CA PRO A 696 -39.66 3.48 15.73
C PRO A 696 -40.69 4.53 16.19
N ASP A 697 -40.42 5.26 17.27
CA ASP A 697 -41.27 6.36 17.75
C ASP A 697 -41.24 7.58 16.80
N LEU A 698 -40.11 7.82 16.15
CA LEU A 698 -39.97 8.89 15.16
C LEU A 698 -40.63 8.50 13.85
N HIS A 699 -40.51 7.23 13.45
CA HIS A 699 -41.22 6.66 12.30
C HIS A 699 -42.74 6.84 12.43
N THR A 700 -43.29 6.51 13.61
CA THR A 700 -44.73 6.62 13.89
C THR A 700 -45.21 8.07 13.83
N LYS A 701 -44.42 9.02 14.34
CA LYS A 701 -44.74 10.47 14.31
C LYS A 701 -44.68 11.05 12.90
N VAL A 702 -43.69 10.65 12.09
CA VAL A 702 -43.55 11.08 10.69
C VAL A 702 -44.68 10.51 9.84
N ALA A 703 -45.04 9.24 10.03
CA ALA A 703 -46.17 8.62 9.35
C ALA A 703 -47.51 9.31 9.67
N ALA A 704 -47.74 9.67 10.94
CA ALA A 704 -48.93 10.42 11.35
C ALA A 704 -48.98 11.84 10.76
N MET A 705 -47.83 12.51 10.63
CA MET A 705 -47.73 13.86 10.04
C MET A 705 -48.03 13.85 8.52
N ILE A 706 -47.56 12.83 7.80
CA ILE A 706 -47.81 12.66 6.36
C ILE A 706 -49.27 12.30 6.09
N ALA A 707 -49.87 11.45 6.93
CA ALA A 707 -51.29 11.11 6.87
C ALA A 707 -52.21 12.33 7.16
N ALA A 708 -51.74 13.28 7.98
CA ALA A 708 -52.42 14.55 8.21
C ALA A 708 -52.25 15.55 7.05
N ALA A 709 -51.10 15.53 6.36
CA ALA A 709 -50.82 16.39 5.21
C ALA A 709 -51.52 15.95 3.91
N THR A 710 -51.84 14.66 3.77
CA THR A 710 -52.56 14.09 2.62
C THR A 710 -54.10 14.12 2.76
N LYS A 711 -54.62 14.59 3.91
CA LYS A 711 -56.06 14.79 4.17
C LYS A 711 -56.49 16.27 4.14
N ARG A 712 -55.66 17.18 3.60
CA ARG A 712 -56.03 18.58 3.35
C ARG A 712 -56.08 18.89 1.86
#